data_AF-A0A3S1G3X2-F1
#
_entry.id   AF-A0A3S1G3X2-F1
#
_cell.length_a   1.000
_cell.length_b   1.000
_cell.length_c   1.000
_cell.angle_alpha   90.00
_cell.angle_beta   90.00
_cell.angle_gamma   90.00
#
_symmetry.space_group_name_H-M   'P 1'
#
loop_
_entity.id
_entity.type
_entity.pdbx_description
1 polymer ?
#
loop_
_entity_poly.entity_id
_entity_poly.type
_entity_poly.pdbx_seq_one_letter_code
_entity_poly.pdbx_strand_id
1 'polypeptide(L)'
;VDAVAVGVSFGASGGVSGSVAAAGAIAIINSTNLVSASIVADSDVDATLGSVILSATDETLFTSDVDSVSVSGAISGGAGIALSIAYAQSNTSIDGTVRTEINDSDVDAGTDIMLTSLADGVIDADGVGVSVSLSAAVGFSLSGAGAGVIITNVIGQDVIAEIGDSEAAEGQGATAGNDVLLSATDSIKSTADASAATVSGAASFAAGALAISAARASNSLEGTTRAGIKKSKVQATGGDVDIKAKSESELIATPEAYALAAAAGFGGAAAGAGAEASNTVTRTTEAFIRNQSDVRALNGLLTVEAHDLLKAKADVDVFSLSVGMASFAAGVALASNNIASVTTASVEGSTVQSGLGNLLIDADSQQLDADLITRSDAAAIGAGIGVAAVGVVAEEVIASRVEAFASGSTLIAAGQVNVDADSNHRATPEVFGLSASLGVAISVVDATAIVSGATRAYIDGNSTVSASGDTNVTADSLSHALPDGDSVAVGGGIGGAAAIMDAQVNRVTEAFVGRRASKQLVVDTRLNSIQLDQPATPWGDAEIVTYSAGGGTAIGGLVSGKQYYVFESPDGRIMLAEILRDGGNNIKPLAEQDNLNGRIAIDLTSLGSGTNHQLIRAGLIADVAFNPSEVLNPVPLTTTVLDIGAHKLNVLANSTYEARADSLAAGFGLLGGASVAKSSASVVGDTLAYVGEGATVKAGGLDVKAVSHDGAYSLNEFYAIGGAIAVNVTIADATIDSRTEAFIGTQAGVTPTSGAPTVVTLTDAVGVDGRLLIDANGSQTATAEAKGIGASFGVSVNVLLPTADVSGAVRAYVGENTTVVADRLDVLAHGDVMDATATVRSGTISGIASVTGLSSLAKVTGEVEAFIGAHNDRGASATLAPQLTISG
;
A
#
# COMPACT_ATOMS: atom_id res chain seq x y z
N VAL A 1 30.10 8.00 -12.07
CA VAL A 1 31.08 8.39 -11.03
C VAL A 1 31.63 7.09 -10.54
N ASP A 2 32.91 6.87 -10.75
CA ASP A 2 33.44 5.51 -10.66
C ASP A 2 34.51 5.50 -9.56
N ALA A 3 34.40 4.56 -8.62
CA ALA A 3 35.38 4.39 -7.56
C ALA A 3 35.80 2.93 -7.45
N VAL A 4 37.11 2.67 -7.51
CA VAL A 4 37.67 1.32 -7.43
C VAL A 4 38.72 1.27 -6.32
N ALA A 5 38.58 0.31 -5.40
CA ALA A 5 39.53 0.07 -4.32
C ALA A 5 40.00 -1.39 -4.32
N VAL A 6 41.33 -1.59 -4.23
CA VAL A 6 41.94 -2.92 -4.19
C VAL A 6 42.93 -3.02 -3.03
N GLY A 7 42.74 -4.00 -2.16
CA GLY A 7 43.62 -4.31 -1.04
C GLY A 7 44.18 -5.73 -1.17
N VAL A 8 45.50 -5.90 -1.12
CA VAL A 8 46.15 -7.22 -1.20
C VAL A 8 47.24 -7.36 -0.14
N SER A 9 47.24 -8.47 0.59
CA SER A 9 48.22 -8.74 1.65
C SER A 9 48.61 -10.22 1.68
N PHE A 10 49.91 -10.51 1.66
CA PHE A 10 50.43 -11.88 1.77
C PHE A 10 51.56 -11.96 2.78
N GLY A 11 51.47 -12.93 3.69
CA GLY A 11 52.51 -13.23 4.68
C GLY A 11 53.01 -14.67 4.55
N ALA A 12 54.32 -14.87 4.58
CA ALA A 12 54.93 -16.20 4.66
C ALA A 12 56.04 -16.22 5.73
N SER A 13 56.03 -17.21 6.63
CA SER A 13 57.10 -17.34 7.64
C SER A 13 57.32 -18.77 8.14
N GLY A 14 58.51 -19.06 8.69
CA GLY A 14 58.79 -20.36 9.32
C GLY A 14 58.13 -20.57 10.69
N GLY A 15 57.57 -19.51 11.29
CA GLY A 15 56.98 -19.52 12.64
C GLY A 15 55.54 -19.04 12.63
N VAL A 16 55.32 -17.73 12.79
CA VAL A 16 53.99 -17.10 12.77
C VAL A 16 53.87 -16.17 11.58
N SER A 17 52.80 -16.28 10.80
CA SER A 17 52.49 -15.41 9.66
C SER A 17 51.12 -14.75 9.86
N GLY A 18 51.04 -13.47 9.52
CA GLY A 18 49.83 -12.67 9.58
C GLY A 18 49.69 -11.84 8.31
N SER A 19 48.48 -11.74 7.78
CA SER A 19 48.14 -10.85 6.67
C SER A 19 46.80 -10.19 6.94
N VAL A 20 46.71 -8.90 6.64
CA VAL A 20 45.47 -8.12 6.75
C VAL A 20 45.37 -7.25 5.50
N ALA A 21 44.23 -7.32 4.82
CA ALA A 21 43.90 -6.49 3.66
C ALA A 21 42.56 -5.78 3.88
N ALA A 22 42.45 -4.55 3.41
CA ALA A 22 41.21 -3.78 3.43
C ALA A 22 41.09 -2.96 2.14
N ALA A 23 39.88 -2.88 1.60
CA ALA A 23 39.52 -2.04 0.46
C ALA A 23 38.21 -1.30 0.74
N GLY A 24 38.10 -0.06 0.29
CA GLY A 24 36.96 0.82 0.51
C GLY A 24 36.75 1.75 -0.69
N ALA A 25 35.63 1.62 -1.40
CA ALA A 25 35.24 2.49 -2.50
C ALA A 25 33.96 3.24 -2.12
N ILE A 26 33.92 4.56 -2.36
CA ILE A 26 32.78 5.40 -2.01
C ILE A 26 32.54 6.40 -3.15
N ALA A 27 31.30 6.46 -3.64
CA ALA A 27 30.81 7.47 -4.57
C ALA A 27 29.62 8.21 -3.96
N ILE A 28 29.57 9.53 -4.16
CA ILE A 28 28.47 10.38 -3.72
C ILE A 28 28.12 11.34 -4.85
N ILE A 29 26.87 11.35 -5.26
CA ILE A 29 26.30 12.25 -6.27
C ILE A 29 25.16 13.02 -5.61
N ASN A 30 25.21 14.35 -5.69
CA ASN A 30 24.12 15.22 -5.25
C ASN A 30 23.75 16.16 -6.40
N SER A 31 22.46 16.26 -6.71
CA SER A 31 21.92 17.16 -7.74
C SER A 31 20.77 17.97 -7.17
N THR A 32 20.71 19.26 -7.50
CA THR A 32 19.65 20.18 -7.05
C THR A 32 19.12 21.02 -8.23
N ASN A 33 18.64 20.35 -9.28
CA ASN A 33 18.31 21.03 -10.54
C ASN A 33 17.07 21.92 -10.39
N LEU A 34 17.12 23.09 -11.01
CA LEU A 34 15.96 23.94 -11.23
C LEU A 34 15.87 24.27 -12.72
N VAL A 35 14.84 23.77 -13.39
CA VAL A 35 14.52 24.10 -14.78
C VAL A 35 13.19 24.84 -14.79
N SER A 36 13.18 26.11 -15.18
CA SER A 36 11.98 26.94 -15.11
C SER A 36 11.80 27.75 -16.39
N ALA A 37 10.57 27.80 -16.91
CA ALA A 37 10.12 28.75 -17.93
C ALA A 37 8.86 29.45 -17.42
N SER A 38 8.83 30.79 -17.39
CA SER A 38 7.73 31.50 -16.74
C SER A 38 7.41 32.87 -17.36
N ILE A 39 6.13 33.23 -17.37
CA ILE A 39 5.61 34.59 -17.61
C ILE A 39 5.01 35.06 -16.28
N VAL A 40 5.56 36.13 -15.69
CA VAL A 40 5.21 36.53 -14.32
C VAL A 40 5.18 38.05 -14.15
N ALA A 41 4.64 38.52 -13.03
CA ALA A 41 4.80 39.87 -12.50
C ALA A 41 4.21 40.98 -13.39
N ASP A 42 2.91 40.88 -13.62
CA ASP A 42 2.07 41.77 -14.44
C ASP A 42 2.59 41.91 -15.88
N SER A 43 3.08 40.80 -16.45
CA SER A 43 3.55 40.77 -17.84
C SER A 43 2.38 40.81 -18.81
N ASP A 44 2.56 41.51 -19.93
CA ASP A 44 1.62 41.60 -21.06
C ASP A 44 2.28 40.97 -22.31
N VAL A 45 1.73 39.84 -22.78
CA VAL A 45 2.30 39.01 -23.85
C VAL A 45 1.29 38.80 -24.99
N ASP A 46 1.48 39.57 -26.06
CA ASP A 46 0.69 39.47 -27.29
C ASP A 46 1.39 38.65 -28.39
N ALA A 47 0.90 37.43 -28.65
CA ALA A 47 1.30 36.56 -29.76
C ALA A 47 0.20 36.46 -30.83
N THR A 48 -0.29 37.60 -31.32
CA THR A 48 -1.47 37.77 -32.21
C THR A 48 -1.64 36.83 -33.42
N LEU A 49 -0.58 36.20 -33.94
CA LEU A 49 -0.66 35.21 -35.04
C LEU A 49 0.00 33.86 -34.70
N GLY A 50 0.48 33.67 -33.48
CA GLY A 50 1.29 32.52 -33.07
C GLY A 50 0.91 31.98 -31.70
N SER A 51 1.68 30.99 -31.25
CA SER A 51 1.49 30.34 -29.94
C SER A 51 2.38 30.97 -28.88
N VAL A 52 1.98 30.84 -27.62
CA VAL A 52 2.85 31.06 -26.46
C VAL A 52 3.22 29.69 -25.90
N ILE A 53 4.51 29.34 -25.90
CA ILE A 53 5.00 28.02 -25.49
C ILE A 53 6.02 28.22 -24.37
N LEU A 54 5.72 27.67 -23.20
CA LEU A 54 6.65 27.50 -22.09
C LEU A 54 6.99 26.03 -22.00
N SER A 55 8.27 25.70 -22.14
CA SER A 55 8.77 24.33 -22.02
C SER A 55 9.93 24.31 -21.04
N ALA A 56 9.81 23.49 -20.00
CA ALA A 56 10.88 23.18 -19.06
C ALA A 56 11.11 21.67 -19.13
N THR A 57 12.32 21.27 -19.47
CA THR A 57 12.70 19.86 -19.59
C THR A 57 13.99 19.62 -18.82
N ASP A 58 13.95 18.76 -17.82
CA ASP A 58 15.14 18.25 -17.14
C ASP A 58 15.37 16.79 -17.54
N GLU A 59 16.44 16.54 -18.29
CA GLU A 59 16.91 15.19 -18.62
C GLU A 59 18.13 14.91 -17.75
N THR A 60 17.95 14.09 -16.71
CA THR A 60 19.04 13.72 -15.79
C THR A 60 19.47 12.28 -16.00
N LEU A 61 20.77 12.06 -16.12
CA LEU A 61 21.38 10.74 -16.16
C LEU A 61 22.52 10.68 -15.16
N PHE A 62 22.40 9.82 -14.15
CA PHE A 62 23.45 9.53 -13.20
C PHE A 62 23.82 8.06 -13.28
N THR A 63 25.09 7.79 -13.59
CA THR A 63 25.69 6.46 -13.46
C THR A 63 26.72 6.49 -12.34
N SER A 64 26.72 5.50 -11.44
CA SER A 64 27.65 5.43 -10.32
C SER A 64 28.08 3.99 -10.04
N ASP A 65 29.36 3.68 -10.29
CA ASP A 65 29.91 2.34 -10.16
C ASP A 65 30.95 2.30 -9.04
N VAL A 66 30.77 1.43 -8.04
CA VAL A 66 31.68 1.30 -6.90
C VAL A 66 32.17 -0.13 -6.69
N ASP A 67 33.45 -0.36 -6.94
CA ASP A 67 34.09 -1.67 -6.83
C ASP A 67 35.10 -1.74 -5.69
N SER A 68 35.00 -2.76 -4.86
CA SER A 68 35.91 -2.99 -3.73
C SER A 68 36.34 -4.44 -3.66
N VAL A 69 37.65 -4.69 -3.79
CA VAL A 69 38.22 -6.05 -3.78
C VAL A 69 39.33 -6.16 -2.74
N SER A 70 39.24 -7.14 -1.84
CA SER A 70 40.21 -7.37 -0.77
C SER A 70 40.67 -8.82 -0.72
N VAL A 71 41.98 -9.05 -0.77
CA VAL A 71 42.59 -10.40 -0.77
C VAL A 71 43.67 -10.50 0.30
N SER A 72 43.55 -11.48 1.19
CA SER A 72 44.55 -11.79 2.22
C SER A 72 45.00 -13.24 2.17
N GLY A 73 46.29 -13.48 2.40
CA GLY A 73 46.87 -14.82 2.42
C GLY A 73 47.98 -14.98 3.45
N ALA A 74 47.92 -16.02 4.29
CA ALA A 74 48.97 -16.32 5.26
C ALA A 74 49.42 -17.78 5.20
N ILE A 75 50.72 -18.01 5.02
CA ILE A 75 51.34 -19.34 5.05
C ILE A 75 52.38 -19.39 6.18
N SER A 76 52.34 -20.40 7.05
CA SER A 76 53.40 -20.56 8.06
C SER A 76 53.72 -21.98 8.53
N GLY A 77 54.91 -22.14 9.11
CA GLY A 77 55.31 -23.38 9.78
C GLY A 77 54.67 -23.61 11.15
N GLY A 78 54.07 -22.58 11.77
CA GLY A 78 53.48 -22.63 13.11
C GLY A 78 52.02 -22.15 13.14
N ALA A 79 51.81 -20.83 13.15
CA ALA A 79 50.48 -20.21 13.19
C ALA A 79 50.24 -19.22 12.05
N GLY A 80 49.09 -19.28 11.38
CA GLY A 80 48.72 -18.45 10.23
C GLY A 80 47.42 -17.68 10.48
N ILE A 81 47.41 -16.37 10.25
CA ILE A 81 46.21 -15.53 10.35
C ILE A 81 46.06 -14.70 9.09
N ALA A 82 44.92 -14.82 8.41
CA ALA A 82 44.57 -13.98 7.27
C ALA A 82 43.24 -13.28 7.53
N LEU A 83 43.16 -11.98 7.23
CA LEU A 83 41.94 -11.18 7.36
C LEU A 83 41.78 -10.27 6.14
N SER A 84 40.60 -10.27 5.52
CA SER A 84 40.26 -9.36 4.41
C SER A 84 38.91 -8.70 4.64
N ILE A 85 38.82 -7.41 4.34
CA ILE A 85 37.58 -6.64 4.37
C ILE A 85 37.44 -5.84 3.07
N ALA A 86 36.28 -5.91 2.42
CA ALA A 86 35.92 -5.07 1.28
C ALA A 86 34.64 -4.29 1.62
N TYR A 87 34.61 -3.01 1.28
CA TYR A 87 33.45 -2.14 1.45
C TYR A 87 33.24 -1.28 0.21
N ALA A 88 32.02 -1.23 -0.32
CA ALA A 88 31.63 -0.39 -1.43
C ALA A 88 30.35 0.39 -1.08
N GLN A 89 30.29 1.67 -1.46
CA GLN A 89 29.13 2.51 -1.18
C GLN A 89 28.87 3.53 -2.28
N SER A 90 27.64 3.61 -2.77
CA SER A 90 27.18 4.64 -3.69
C SER A 90 25.93 5.31 -3.14
N ASN A 91 25.98 6.63 -3.00
CA ASN A 91 24.83 7.43 -2.60
C ASN A 91 24.52 8.46 -3.69
N THR A 92 23.34 8.37 -4.29
CA THR A 92 22.84 9.36 -5.25
C THR A 92 21.65 10.09 -4.62
N SER A 93 21.68 11.42 -4.61
CA SER A 93 20.59 12.26 -4.14
C SER A 93 20.21 13.25 -5.24
N ILE A 94 18.93 13.30 -5.59
CA ILE A 94 18.36 14.31 -6.50
C ILE A 94 17.29 15.08 -5.73
N ASP A 95 17.30 16.40 -5.85
CA ASP A 95 16.26 17.31 -5.35
C ASP A 95 15.97 18.35 -6.44
N GLY A 96 15.05 18.02 -7.35
CA GLY A 96 14.83 18.77 -8.58
C GLY A 96 13.47 19.45 -8.63
N THR A 97 13.42 20.57 -9.35
CA THR A 97 12.18 21.25 -9.71
C THR A 97 12.16 21.57 -11.20
N VAL A 98 11.12 21.11 -11.88
CA VAL A 98 10.83 21.44 -13.29
C VAL A 98 9.51 22.20 -13.33
N ARG A 99 9.53 23.46 -13.76
CA ARG A 99 8.35 24.32 -13.71
C ARG A 99 8.09 25.13 -14.97
N THR A 100 6.84 25.11 -15.42
CA THR A 100 6.27 26.06 -16.36
C THR A 100 5.15 26.82 -15.67
N GLU A 101 5.15 28.15 -15.79
CA GLU A 101 4.16 28.97 -15.07
C GLU A 101 3.79 30.24 -15.83
N ILE A 102 2.49 30.53 -15.91
CA ILE A 102 1.97 31.89 -16.16
C ILE A 102 1.38 32.35 -14.83
N ASN A 103 1.90 33.44 -14.25
CA ASN A 103 1.42 33.95 -12.97
C ASN A 103 1.20 35.45 -13.01
N ASP A 104 0.04 35.95 -12.57
CA ASP A 104 -0.20 37.40 -12.44
C ASP A 104 0.19 38.12 -13.73
N SER A 105 -0.38 37.69 -14.87
CA SER A 105 0.02 38.15 -16.21
C SER A 105 -1.10 38.01 -17.22
N ASP A 106 -1.08 38.86 -18.25
CA ASP A 106 -1.96 38.83 -19.41
C ASP A 106 -1.25 38.20 -20.62
N VAL A 107 -1.85 37.17 -21.21
CA VAL A 107 -1.27 36.38 -22.29
C VAL A 107 -2.33 36.12 -23.35
N ASP A 108 -2.15 36.72 -24.54
CA ASP A 108 -3.04 36.58 -25.69
C ASP A 108 -2.31 35.91 -26.87
N ALA A 109 -2.63 34.65 -27.15
CA ALA A 109 -2.08 33.87 -28.26
C ALA A 109 -3.07 33.75 -29.42
N GLY A 110 -2.61 34.00 -30.64
CA GLY A 110 -3.42 33.83 -31.87
C GLY A 110 -3.71 32.37 -32.23
N THR A 111 -2.93 31.43 -31.67
CA THR A 111 -3.12 29.98 -31.79
C THR A 111 -3.14 29.36 -30.38
N ASP A 112 -2.11 28.66 -29.94
CA ASP A 112 -2.15 27.89 -28.68
C ASP A 112 -1.41 28.57 -27.52
N ILE A 113 -1.81 28.27 -26.29
CA ILE A 113 -0.99 28.45 -25.08
C ILE A 113 -0.59 27.05 -24.60
N MET A 114 0.72 26.77 -24.52
CA MET A 114 1.23 25.45 -24.12
C MET A 114 2.27 25.59 -23.02
N LEU A 115 1.99 24.96 -21.87
CA LEU A 115 2.89 24.82 -20.73
C LEU A 115 3.26 23.35 -20.60
N THR A 116 4.55 23.03 -20.77
CA THR A 116 5.05 21.66 -20.70
C THR A 116 6.24 21.58 -19.74
N SER A 117 6.03 20.89 -18.63
CA SER A 117 7.06 20.52 -17.66
C SER A 117 7.33 19.02 -17.79
N LEU A 118 8.57 18.66 -18.11
CA LEU A 118 9.02 17.27 -18.24
C LEU A 118 10.26 17.05 -17.39
N ALA A 119 10.15 16.21 -16.36
CA ALA A 119 11.30 15.62 -15.70
C ALA A 119 11.48 14.19 -16.21
N ASP A 120 12.64 13.90 -16.82
CA ASP A 120 13.04 12.56 -17.23
C ASP A 120 14.38 12.23 -16.55
N GLY A 121 14.32 11.39 -15.52
CA GLY A 121 15.45 11.06 -14.67
C GLY A 121 15.81 9.59 -14.72
N VAL A 122 17.07 9.30 -15.00
CA VAL A 122 17.65 7.95 -14.94
C VAL A 122 18.80 7.92 -13.96
N ILE A 123 18.69 7.05 -12.95
CA ILE A 123 19.76 6.72 -12.02
C ILE A 123 20.10 5.26 -12.19
N ASP A 124 21.38 4.99 -12.40
CA ASP A 124 21.95 3.66 -12.48
C ASP A 124 23.14 3.59 -11.52
N ALA A 125 22.98 2.87 -10.41
CA ALA A 125 24.00 2.76 -9.39
C ALA A 125 24.31 1.28 -9.12
N ASP A 126 25.56 0.90 -9.37
CA ASP A 126 26.08 -0.45 -9.19
C ASP A 126 27.18 -0.48 -8.13
N GLY A 127 27.19 -1.54 -7.32
CA GLY A 127 28.17 -1.72 -6.27
C GLY A 127 28.59 -3.16 -6.10
N VAL A 128 29.91 -3.39 -6.09
CA VAL A 128 30.48 -4.73 -5.93
C VAL A 128 31.51 -4.76 -4.80
N GLY A 129 31.32 -5.68 -3.85
CA GLY A 129 32.21 -5.91 -2.72
C GLY A 129 32.67 -7.36 -2.66
N VAL A 130 33.97 -7.62 -2.87
CA VAL A 130 34.53 -8.98 -2.87
C VAL A 130 35.67 -9.11 -1.87
N SER A 131 35.59 -10.11 -0.99
CA SER A 131 36.63 -10.37 0.01
C SER A 131 37.06 -11.83 0.03
N VAL A 132 38.37 -12.08 -0.06
CA VAL A 132 38.96 -13.43 -0.06
C VAL A 132 40.06 -13.53 0.99
N SER A 133 39.93 -14.47 1.92
CA SER A 133 40.92 -14.74 2.96
C SER A 133 41.34 -16.20 2.99
N LEU A 134 42.64 -16.47 2.85
CA LEU A 134 43.19 -17.83 2.83
C LEU A 134 44.33 -17.98 3.86
N SER A 135 44.24 -18.99 4.73
CA SER A 135 45.25 -19.25 5.76
C SER A 135 45.67 -20.72 5.79
N ALA A 136 46.98 -21.00 5.76
CA ALA A 136 47.51 -22.36 5.83
C ALA A 136 48.69 -22.44 6.82
N ALA A 137 48.63 -23.37 7.76
CA ALA A 137 49.69 -23.58 8.74
C ALA A 137 49.79 -25.03 9.24
N VAL A 138 50.92 -25.42 9.80
CA VAL A 138 51.09 -26.77 10.39
C VAL A 138 50.37 -26.89 11.74
N GLY A 139 50.37 -25.84 12.55
CA GLY A 139 49.74 -25.81 13.87
C GLY A 139 48.31 -25.28 13.84
N PHE A 140 48.19 -23.94 13.79
CA PHE A 140 46.92 -23.21 13.91
C PHE A 140 46.72 -22.28 12.71
N SER A 141 45.53 -22.30 12.10
CA SER A 141 45.17 -21.39 11.00
C SER A 141 43.83 -20.73 11.24
N LEU A 142 43.76 -19.42 11.08
CA LEU A 142 42.53 -18.64 11.11
C LEU A 142 42.41 -17.81 9.83
N SER A 143 41.26 -17.85 9.18
CA SER A 143 40.89 -16.95 8.08
C SER A 143 39.58 -16.21 8.38
N GLY A 144 39.51 -14.95 7.98
CA GLY A 144 38.32 -14.12 8.15
C GLY A 144 38.13 -13.21 6.94
N ALA A 145 36.97 -13.28 6.29
CA ALA A 145 36.61 -12.42 5.16
C ALA A 145 35.28 -11.71 5.45
N GLY A 146 35.25 -10.40 5.17
CA GLY A 146 34.05 -9.56 5.24
C GLY A 146 33.84 -8.75 3.96
N ALA A 147 32.62 -8.68 3.45
CA ALA A 147 32.24 -7.77 2.36
C ALA A 147 30.93 -7.04 2.71
N GLY A 148 30.88 -5.74 2.42
CA GLY A 148 29.71 -4.90 2.60
C GLY A 148 29.47 -4.02 1.39
N VAL A 149 28.25 -3.96 0.88
CA VAL A 149 27.84 -3.05 -0.20
C VAL A 149 26.57 -2.30 0.21
N ILE A 150 26.56 -0.98 0.00
CA ILE A 150 25.38 -0.14 0.22
C ILE A 150 25.18 0.76 -0.99
N ILE A 151 24.06 0.59 -1.69
CA ILE A 151 23.61 1.51 -2.73
C ILE A 151 22.32 2.18 -2.31
N THR A 152 22.28 3.50 -2.42
CA THR A 152 21.15 4.32 -2.00
C THR A 152 20.89 5.42 -3.01
N ASN A 153 19.70 5.42 -3.59
CA ASN A 153 19.19 6.49 -4.44
C ASN A 153 18.03 7.18 -3.72
N VAL A 154 18.14 8.49 -3.51
CA VAL A 154 17.09 9.33 -2.90
C VAL A 154 16.70 10.38 -3.92
N ILE A 155 15.41 10.47 -4.22
CA ILE A 155 14.87 11.27 -5.31
C ILE A 155 13.75 12.13 -4.74
N GLY A 156 13.94 13.44 -4.78
CA GLY A 156 12.93 14.47 -4.61
C GLY A 156 12.71 15.14 -5.96
N GLN A 157 11.49 15.11 -6.51
CA GLN A 157 11.16 15.80 -7.77
C GLN A 157 9.81 16.51 -7.69
N ASP A 158 9.82 17.81 -8.02
CA ASP A 158 8.62 18.61 -8.21
C ASP A 158 8.48 19.01 -9.68
N VAL A 159 7.42 18.54 -10.35
CA VAL A 159 7.09 18.86 -11.75
C VAL A 159 5.79 19.64 -11.79
N ILE A 160 5.84 20.90 -12.22
CA ILE A 160 4.73 21.85 -12.09
C ILE A 160 4.43 22.53 -13.42
N ALA A 161 3.17 22.53 -13.86
CA ALA A 161 2.68 23.31 -15.01
C ALA A 161 1.42 24.09 -14.60
N GLU A 162 1.52 25.39 -14.36
CA GLU A 162 0.41 26.17 -13.78
C GLU A 162 0.10 27.48 -14.49
N ILE A 163 -1.20 27.82 -14.52
CA ILE A 163 -1.67 29.19 -14.73
C ILE A 163 -2.28 29.67 -13.40
N GLY A 164 -1.71 30.72 -12.82
CA GLY A 164 -2.07 31.22 -11.51
C GLY A 164 -2.31 32.72 -11.47
N ASP A 165 -3.22 33.16 -10.61
CA ASP A 165 -3.37 34.57 -10.25
C ASP A 165 -3.55 35.54 -11.45
N SER A 166 -4.07 35.06 -12.60
CA SER A 166 -4.27 35.85 -13.83
C SER A 166 -5.76 36.16 -14.03
N GLU A 167 -6.33 37.08 -13.26
CA GLU A 167 -7.78 37.34 -13.27
C GLU A 167 -8.17 38.61 -14.03
N ALA A 168 -9.34 38.54 -14.68
CA ALA A 168 -9.90 39.68 -15.40
C ALA A 168 -10.25 40.88 -14.49
N ALA A 169 -10.41 40.67 -13.18
CA ALA A 169 -10.61 41.76 -12.23
C ALA A 169 -9.38 42.68 -12.14
N GLU A 170 -8.20 42.12 -12.40
CA GLU A 170 -6.92 42.84 -12.43
C GLU A 170 -6.54 43.24 -13.87
N GLY A 171 -7.37 42.91 -14.85
CA GLY A 171 -7.13 43.20 -16.27
C GLY A 171 -6.31 42.13 -17.00
N GLN A 172 -6.10 40.97 -16.37
CA GLN A 172 -5.25 39.89 -16.86
C GLN A 172 -6.09 38.67 -17.32
N GLY A 173 -5.44 37.76 -18.04
CA GLY A 173 -6.00 36.45 -18.41
C GLY A 173 -5.07 35.67 -19.33
N ALA A 174 -5.45 34.43 -19.63
CA ALA A 174 -4.78 33.62 -20.65
C ALA A 174 -5.79 33.27 -21.76
N THR A 175 -5.65 33.88 -22.93
CA THR A 175 -6.53 33.64 -24.10
C THR A 175 -5.76 32.98 -25.24
N ALA A 176 -6.27 31.87 -25.75
CA ALA A 176 -5.76 31.18 -26.92
C ALA A 176 -6.78 31.22 -28.07
N GLY A 177 -6.30 31.44 -29.29
CA GLY A 177 -7.05 31.31 -30.53
C GLY A 177 -7.54 29.87 -30.79
N ASN A 178 -6.80 28.88 -30.30
CA ASN A 178 -7.08 27.46 -30.41
C ASN A 178 -6.96 26.80 -29.02
N ASP A 179 -5.89 26.04 -28.72
CA ASP A 179 -5.82 25.21 -27.51
C ASP A 179 -5.14 25.90 -26.32
N VAL A 180 -5.53 25.54 -25.10
CA VAL A 180 -4.75 25.78 -23.86
C VAL A 180 -4.36 24.44 -23.26
N LEU A 181 -3.06 24.13 -23.28
CA LEU A 181 -2.51 22.84 -22.88
C LEU A 181 -1.55 23.01 -21.70
N LEU A 182 -1.84 22.38 -20.57
CA LEU A 182 -0.97 22.31 -19.41
C LEU A 182 -0.59 20.84 -19.19
N SER A 183 0.70 20.52 -19.29
CA SER A 183 1.21 19.18 -19.06
C SER A 183 2.38 19.19 -18.09
N ALA A 184 2.24 18.45 -17.00
CA ALA A 184 3.32 18.09 -16.08
C ALA A 184 3.55 16.58 -16.16
N THR A 185 4.74 16.17 -16.59
CA THR A 185 5.11 14.75 -16.69
C THR A 185 6.40 14.49 -15.91
N ASP A 186 6.32 13.57 -14.94
CA ASP A 186 7.46 13.06 -14.19
C ASP A 186 7.73 11.60 -14.61
N SER A 187 8.94 11.33 -15.09
CA SER A 187 9.40 10.04 -15.58
C SER A 187 10.70 9.70 -14.88
N ILE A 188 10.67 8.78 -13.92
CA ILE A 188 11.85 8.42 -13.11
C ILE A 188 12.15 6.93 -13.22
N LYS A 189 13.38 6.61 -13.62
CA LYS A 189 13.94 5.27 -13.54
C LYS A 189 15.12 5.27 -12.57
N SER A 190 15.04 4.48 -11.50
CA SER A 190 16.10 4.37 -10.50
C SER A 190 16.49 2.93 -10.25
N THR A 191 17.74 2.58 -10.55
CA THR A 191 18.32 1.25 -10.35
C THR A 191 19.39 1.33 -9.27
N ALA A 192 19.29 0.45 -8.27
CA ALA A 192 20.27 0.24 -7.22
C ALA A 192 20.63 -1.25 -7.17
N ASP A 193 21.86 -1.60 -7.55
CA ASP A 193 22.38 -2.98 -7.53
C ASP A 193 23.52 -3.09 -6.51
N ALA A 194 23.44 -4.06 -5.60
CA ALA A 194 24.42 -4.23 -4.54
C ALA A 194 24.86 -5.69 -4.42
N SER A 195 26.08 -6.02 -4.85
CA SER A 195 26.60 -7.38 -4.88
C SER A 195 27.75 -7.60 -3.88
N ALA A 196 27.51 -8.35 -2.80
CA ALA A 196 28.50 -8.66 -1.76
C ALA A 196 28.90 -10.14 -1.71
N ALA A 197 30.17 -10.46 -1.93
CA ALA A 197 30.68 -11.84 -1.94
C ALA A 197 31.90 -12.04 -1.04
N THR A 198 31.90 -13.11 -0.25
CA THR A 198 33.02 -13.49 0.62
C THR A 198 33.42 -14.95 0.52
N VAL A 199 34.74 -15.19 0.54
CA VAL A 199 35.35 -16.52 0.61
C VAL A 199 36.41 -16.55 1.71
N SER A 200 36.29 -17.50 2.63
CA SER A 200 37.23 -17.70 3.74
C SER A 200 37.66 -19.15 3.82
N GLY A 201 38.97 -19.41 3.75
CA GLY A 201 39.54 -20.76 3.75
C GLY A 201 40.69 -20.91 4.74
N ALA A 202 40.62 -21.93 5.60
CA ALA A 202 41.68 -22.25 6.56
C ALA A 202 42.08 -23.73 6.51
N ALA A 203 43.38 -24.02 6.51
CA ALA A 203 43.92 -25.38 6.51
C ALA A 203 45.05 -25.58 7.55
N SER A 204 44.82 -26.42 8.56
CA SER A 204 45.82 -26.81 9.57
C SER A 204 45.32 -27.96 10.46
N PHE A 205 46.06 -28.30 11.52
CA PHE A 205 45.54 -29.20 12.55
C PHE A 205 44.35 -28.58 13.30
N ALA A 206 44.43 -27.27 13.62
CA ALA A 206 43.35 -26.49 14.25
C ALA A 206 42.98 -25.27 13.38
N ALA A 207 41.98 -25.46 12.51
CA ALA A 207 41.60 -24.50 11.48
C ALA A 207 40.25 -23.81 11.75
N GLY A 208 40.19 -22.49 11.65
CA GLY A 208 38.96 -21.71 11.74
C GLY A 208 38.75 -20.82 10.52
N ALA A 209 37.54 -20.80 9.96
CA ALA A 209 37.17 -19.92 8.85
C ALA A 209 35.89 -19.15 9.15
N LEU A 210 35.90 -17.84 8.92
CA LEU A 210 34.74 -16.97 9.03
C LEU A 210 34.53 -16.19 7.73
N ALA A 211 33.32 -16.22 7.17
CA ALA A 211 32.91 -15.44 6.00
C ALA A 211 31.60 -14.68 6.32
N ILE A 212 31.58 -13.37 6.07
CA ILE A 212 30.40 -12.53 6.30
C ILE A 212 30.19 -11.60 5.10
N SER A 213 29.03 -11.66 4.45
CA SER A 213 28.62 -10.71 3.41
C SER A 213 27.35 -9.98 3.80
N ALA A 214 27.27 -8.70 3.43
CA ALA A 214 26.06 -7.88 3.58
C ALA A 214 25.86 -6.97 2.37
N ALA A 215 24.66 -6.93 1.80
CA ALA A 215 24.31 -6.04 0.70
C ALA A 215 23.02 -5.27 1.01
N ARG A 216 22.96 -4.00 0.65
CA ARG A 216 21.74 -3.18 0.78
C ARG A 216 21.56 -2.33 -0.46
N ALA A 217 20.40 -2.43 -1.09
CA ALA A 217 19.99 -1.61 -2.22
C ALA A 217 18.68 -0.91 -1.88
N SER A 218 18.65 0.42 -1.97
CA SER A 218 17.45 1.18 -1.63
C SER A 218 17.19 2.32 -2.60
N ASN A 219 15.95 2.43 -3.08
CA ASN A 219 15.44 3.60 -3.78
C ASN A 219 14.35 4.27 -2.94
N SER A 220 14.42 5.60 -2.82
CA SER A 220 13.39 6.41 -2.19
C SER A 220 12.96 7.48 -3.18
N LEU A 221 11.67 7.52 -3.51
CA LEU A 221 11.07 8.53 -4.38
C LEU A 221 10.04 9.33 -3.60
N GLU A 222 10.29 10.62 -3.45
CA GLU A 222 9.34 11.63 -3.00
C GLU A 222 9.10 12.60 -4.15
N GLY A 223 7.84 12.92 -4.46
CA GLY A 223 7.60 13.86 -5.54
C GLY A 223 6.19 14.37 -5.70
N THR A 224 6.10 15.54 -6.33
CA THR A 224 4.84 16.18 -6.70
C THR A 224 4.79 16.41 -8.19
N THR A 225 3.83 15.80 -8.89
CA THR A 225 3.50 16.13 -10.27
C THR A 225 2.20 16.91 -10.29
N ARG A 226 2.21 18.13 -10.82
CA ARG A 226 1.10 19.07 -10.69
C ARG A 226 0.84 19.85 -11.97
N ALA A 227 -0.39 19.77 -12.47
CA ALA A 227 -0.87 20.63 -13.56
C ALA A 227 -2.14 21.35 -13.11
N GLY A 228 -2.27 22.65 -13.34
CA GLY A 228 -3.52 23.29 -12.94
C GLY A 228 -3.70 24.77 -13.20
N ILE A 229 -4.94 25.20 -13.02
CA ILE A 229 -5.38 26.58 -13.12
C ILE A 229 -5.91 27.02 -11.74
N LYS A 230 -5.35 28.08 -11.16
CA LYS A 230 -5.82 28.63 -9.88
C LYS A 230 -6.08 30.12 -10.01
N LYS A 231 -7.21 30.57 -9.46
CA LYS A 231 -7.58 31.99 -9.38
C LYS A 231 -7.26 32.70 -10.70
N SER A 232 -7.81 32.23 -11.81
CA SER A 232 -7.43 32.73 -13.14
C SER A 232 -8.59 32.72 -14.11
N LYS A 233 -8.53 33.57 -15.14
CA LYS A 233 -9.41 33.51 -16.30
C LYS A 233 -8.66 32.92 -17.48
N VAL A 234 -9.14 31.78 -17.99
CA VAL A 234 -8.52 31.06 -19.12
C VAL A 234 -9.56 30.81 -20.21
N GLN A 235 -9.20 31.07 -21.47
CA GLN A 235 -10.12 30.90 -22.60
C GLN A 235 -9.42 30.31 -23.83
N ALA A 236 -9.86 29.14 -24.25
CA ALA A 236 -9.58 28.55 -25.56
C ALA A 236 -10.75 28.90 -26.50
N THR A 237 -10.52 29.78 -27.47
CA THR A 237 -11.60 30.28 -28.34
C THR A 237 -11.96 29.30 -29.47
N GLY A 238 -10.98 28.62 -30.06
CA GLY A 238 -11.17 27.69 -31.17
C GLY A 238 -11.01 26.21 -30.81
N GLY A 239 -10.31 25.90 -29.72
CA GLY A 239 -9.89 24.55 -29.36
C GLY A 239 -10.16 24.17 -27.91
N ASP A 240 -9.39 23.21 -27.42
CA ASP A 240 -9.58 22.51 -26.16
C ASP A 240 -8.88 23.22 -24.99
N VAL A 241 -9.33 22.93 -23.77
CA VAL A 241 -8.54 23.16 -22.55
C VAL A 241 -8.18 21.80 -21.97
N ASP A 242 -6.91 21.44 -21.99
CA ASP A 242 -6.39 20.17 -21.48
C ASP A 242 -5.39 20.41 -20.34
N ILE A 243 -5.67 19.82 -19.19
CA ILE A 243 -4.82 19.90 -17.99
C ILE A 243 -4.46 18.47 -17.60
N LYS A 244 -3.18 18.12 -17.73
CA LYS A 244 -2.71 16.76 -17.54
C LYS A 244 -1.50 16.70 -16.60
N ALA A 245 -1.67 16.01 -15.48
CA ALA A 245 -0.58 15.61 -14.58
C ALA A 245 -0.33 14.11 -14.74
N LYS A 246 0.91 13.72 -15.01
CA LYS A 246 1.29 12.32 -15.24
C LYS A 246 2.58 11.95 -14.51
N SER A 247 2.51 10.98 -13.61
CA SER A 247 3.70 10.42 -12.94
C SER A 247 3.91 8.98 -13.38
N GLU A 248 5.07 8.69 -13.97
CA GLU A 248 5.53 7.36 -14.35
C GLU A 248 6.86 7.07 -13.66
N SER A 249 6.95 6.00 -12.89
CA SER A 249 8.21 5.67 -12.20
C SER A 249 8.51 4.19 -12.19
N GLU A 250 9.80 3.86 -12.31
CA GLU A 250 10.36 2.50 -12.25
C GLU A 250 11.50 2.48 -11.24
N LEU A 251 11.33 1.78 -10.12
CA LEU A 251 12.36 1.63 -9.08
C LEU A 251 12.80 0.17 -9.00
N ILE A 252 14.11 -0.08 -9.08
CA ILE A 252 14.68 -1.43 -9.05
C ILE A 252 15.77 -1.48 -7.98
N ALA A 253 15.61 -2.38 -7.02
CA ALA A 253 16.57 -2.69 -5.97
C ALA A 253 16.91 -4.18 -6.00
N THR A 254 18.17 -4.52 -6.31
CA THR A 254 18.66 -5.90 -6.46
C THR A 254 19.94 -6.14 -5.66
N PRO A 255 19.84 -6.43 -4.34
CA PRO A 255 20.99 -6.77 -3.53
C PRO A 255 21.19 -8.29 -3.44
N GLU A 256 22.44 -8.71 -3.61
CA GLU A 256 22.85 -10.11 -3.50
C GLU A 256 23.97 -10.29 -2.47
N ALA A 257 23.86 -11.33 -1.63
CA ALA A 257 24.87 -11.62 -0.62
C ALA A 257 25.29 -13.10 -0.59
N TYR A 258 26.59 -13.34 -0.78
CA TYR A 258 27.19 -14.69 -0.83
C TYR A 258 28.31 -14.85 0.20
N ALA A 259 28.21 -15.84 1.08
CA ALA A 259 29.24 -16.14 2.08
C ALA A 259 29.67 -17.61 2.07
N LEU A 260 30.95 -17.87 1.80
CA LEU A 260 31.52 -19.22 1.75
C LEU A 260 32.69 -19.36 2.73
N ALA A 261 32.56 -20.27 3.71
CA ALA A 261 33.61 -20.57 4.68
C ALA A 261 33.99 -22.05 4.66
N ALA A 262 35.29 -22.35 4.62
CA ALA A 262 35.80 -23.72 4.64
C ALA A 262 37.00 -23.88 5.58
N ALA A 263 36.92 -24.85 6.49
CA ALA A 263 37.98 -25.19 7.44
C ALA A 263 38.39 -26.66 7.30
N ALA A 264 39.62 -26.91 6.85
CA ALA A 264 40.23 -28.25 6.79
C ALA A 264 41.10 -28.49 8.03
N GLY A 265 40.58 -29.26 9.00
CA GLY A 265 41.23 -29.55 10.29
C GLY A 265 40.22 -29.92 11.39
N PHE A 266 40.64 -29.95 12.66
CA PHE A 266 39.76 -30.21 13.82
C PHE A 266 38.93 -28.98 14.29
N GLY A 267 38.95 -27.87 13.56
CA GLY A 267 38.20 -26.67 13.92
C GLY A 267 36.88 -26.53 13.16
N GLY A 268 36.39 -25.29 13.01
CA GLY A 268 35.06 -25.02 12.50
C GLY A 268 35.00 -23.87 11.49
N ALA A 269 33.91 -23.83 10.73
CA ALA A 269 33.63 -22.79 9.76
C ALA A 269 32.30 -22.09 10.09
N ALA A 270 32.23 -20.79 9.81
CA ALA A 270 31.02 -20.00 9.94
C ALA A 270 30.84 -19.09 8.71
N ALA A 271 29.65 -19.14 8.11
CA ALA A 271 29.26 -18.29 7.00
C ALA A 271 27.95 -17.57 7.34
N GLY A 272 27.90 -16.27 7.11
CA GLY A 272 26.70 -15.45 7.29
C GLY A 272 26.52 -14.52 6.09
N ALA A 273 25.34 -14.51 5.50
CA ALA A 273 24.99 -13.61 4.41
C ALA A 273 23.69 -12.88 4.74
N GLY A 274 23.61 -11.60 4.40
CA GLY A 274 22.41 -10.79 4.60
C GLY A 274 22.20 -9.81 3.45
N ALA A 275 20.97 -9.68 2.95
CA ALA A 275 20.65 -8.68 1.95
C ALA A 275 19.30 -8.00 2.19
N GLU A 276 19.21 -6.71 1.86
CA GLU A 276 18.03 -5.86 2.05
C GLU A 276 17.75 -5.03 0.79
N ALA A 277 16.62 -5.27 0.12
CA ALA A 277 16.07 -4.45 -0.95
C ALA A 277 14.90 -3.62 -0.41
N SER A 278 14.88 -2.32 -0.69
CA SER A 278 13.73 -1.48 -0.33
C SER A 278 13.43 -0.44 -1.42
N ASN A 279 12.18 -0.38 -1.86
CA ASN A 279 11.67 0.79 -2.59
C ASN A 279 10.58 1.48 -1.76
N THR A 280 10.80 2.75 -1.47
CA THR A 280 9.82 3.59 -0.77
C THR A 280 9.36 4.70 -1.71
N VAL A 281 8.06 4.84 -1.90
CA VAL A 281 7.48 5.86 -2.77
C VAL A 281 6.44 6.65 -2.01
N THR A 282 6.58 7.97 -1.98
CA THR A 282 5.56 8.90 -1.50
C THR A 282 5.35 9.97 -2.56
N ARG A 283 4.24 9.91 -3.30
CA ARG A 283 4.01 10.87 -4.39
C ARG A 283 2.60 11.42 -4.44
N THR A 284 2.49 12.63 -4.97
CA THR A 284 1.22 13.31 -5.26
C THR A 284 1.16 13.67 -6.73
N THR A 285 0.14 13.18 -7.42
CA THR A 285 -0.17 13.53 -8.81
C THR A 285 -1.49 14.30 -8.82
N GLU A 286 -1.46 15.58 -9.21
CA GLU A 286 -2.61 16.47 -9.05
C GLU A 286 -2.89 17.29 -10.32
N ALA A 287 -4.11 17.17 -10.85
CA ALA A 287 -4.65 18.03 -11.90
C ALA A 287 -5.83 18.85 -11.33
N PHE A 288 -5.83 20.17 -11.47
CA PHE A 288 -6.89 20.97 -10.84
C PHE A 288 -7.31 22.23 -11.61
N ILE A 289 -8.55 22.65 -11.39
CA ILE A 289 -9.06 24.01 -11.63
C ILE A 289 -9.69 24.52 -10.34
N ARG A 290 -9.11 25.54 -9.68
CA ARG A 290 -9.56 25.95 -8.34
C ARG A 290 -9.54 27.45 -8.04
N ASN A 291 -10.02 27.80 -6.86
CA ASN A 291 -9.95 29.16 -6.28
C ASN A 291 -10.66 30.23 -7.12
N GLN A 292 -11.93 30.01 -7.49
CA GLN A 292 -12.73 30.97 -8.26
C GLN A 292 -12.20 31.22 -9.68
N SER A 293 -11.63 30.19 -10.31
CA SER A 293 -11.21 30.27 -11.72
C SER A 293 -12.40 30.27 -12.67
N ASP A 294 -12.21 30.88 -13.85
CA ASP A 294 -13.16 30.90 -14.96
C ASP A 294 -12.48 30.37 -16.23
N VAL A 295 -12.74 29.10 -16.55
CA VAL A 295 -12.05 28.36 -17.63
C VAL A 295 -13.05 27.98 -18.71
N ARG A 296 -12.81 28.41 -19.95
CA ARG A 296 -13.74 28.17 -21.07
C ARG A 296 -13.05 27.64 -22.32
N ALA A 297 -13.41 26.42 -22.72
CA ALA A 297 -13.19 25.88 -24.07
C ALA A 297 -14.41 26.18 -24.94
N LEU A 298 -14.44 27.33 -25.63
CA LEU A 298 -15.67 27.82 -26.30
C LEU A 298 -16.10 26.96 -27.49
N ASN A 299 -15.15 26.36 -28.19
CA ASN A 299 -15.41 25.48 -29.34
C ASN A 299 -14.67 24.12 -29.21
N GLY A 300 -14.28 23.74 -27.99
CA GLY A 300 -13.55 22.50 -27.72
C GLY A 300 -14.08 21.75 -26.50
N LEU A 301 -13.30 20.76 -26.09
CA LEU A 301 -13.44 19.94 -24.89
C LEU A 301 -12.72 20.58 -23.70
N LEU A 302 -13.11 20.18 -22.50
CA LEU A 302 -12.39 20.52 -21.28
C LEU A 302 -12.05 19.24 -20.52
N THR A 303 -10.76 19.00 -20.31
CA THR A 303 -10.23 17.80 -19.65
C THR A 303 -9.33 18.19 -18.48
N VAL A 304 -9.51 17.50 -17.36
CA VAL A 304 -8.67 17.60 -16.16
C VAL A 304 -8.30 16.17 -15.77
N GLU A 305 -7.04 15.80 -15.98
CA GLU A 305 -6.57 14.41 -15.93
C GLU A 305 -5.35 14.26 -15.02
N ALA A 306 -5.43 13.36 -14.05
CA ALA A 306 -4.31 12.95 -13.20
C ALA A 306 -4.05 11.45 -13.36
N HIS A 307 -2.86 11.08 -13.84
CA HIS A 307 -2.50 9.70 -14.15
C HIS A 307 -1.25 9.27 -13.39
N ASP A 308 -1.32 8.14 -12.70
CA ASP A 308 -0.25 7.62 -11.87
C ASP A 308 0.06 6.16 -12.21
N LEU A 309 1.31 5.90 -12.63
CA LEU A 309 1.80 4.57 -12.97
C LEU A 309 3.13 4.31 -12.25
N LEU A 310 3.18 3.23 -11.46
CA LEU A 310 4.39 2.84 -10.76
C LEU A 310 4.76 1.39 -11.00
N LYS A 311 6.04 1.19 -11.28
CA LYS A 311 6.73 -0.10 -11.22
C LYS A 311 7.76 -0.07 -10.11
N ALA A 312 7.77 -1.08 -9.25
CA ALA A 312 8.78 -1.21 -8.21
C ALA A 312 9.18 -2.68 -8.05
N LYS A 313 10.48 -2.94 -8.14
CA LYS A 313 11.08 -4.26 -8.00
C LYS A 313 12.05 -4.26 -6.84
N ALA A 314 11.80 -5.08 -5.82
CA ALA A 314 12.70 -5.39 -4.72
C ALA A 314 12.97 -6.89 -4.77
N ASP A 315 14.19 -7.30 -5.12
CA ASP A 315 14.51 -8.69 -5.44
C ASP A 315 15.84 -9.08 -4.81
N VAL A 316 15.79 -10.02 -3.86
CA VAL A 316 16.88 -10.31 -2.93
C VAL A 316 17.30 -11.76 -3.03
N ASP A 317 18.61 -12.00 -3.23
CA ASP A 317 19.19 -13.34 -3.28
C ASP A 317 20.31 -13.50 -2.23
N VAL A 318 20.15 -14.48 -1.33
CA VAL A 318 21.09 -14.75 -0.24
C VAL A 318 21.52 -16.20 -0.20
N PHE A 319 22.84 -16.42 -0.14
CA PHE A 319 23.40 -17.77 0.00
C PHE A 319 24.58 -17.82 0.97
N SER A 320 24.52 -18.77 1.91
CA SER A 320 25.62 -19.07 2.83
C SER A 320 25.98 -20.56 2.83
N LEU A 321 27.29 -20.84 2.80
CA LEU A 321 27.83 -22.21 2.85
C LEU A 321 28.99 -22.29 3.85
N SER A 322 28.89 -23.22 4.78
CA SER A 322 29.94 -23.52 5.75
C SER A 322 30.35 -24.99 5.69
N VAL A 323 31.66 -25.24 5.53
CA VAL A 323 32.25 -26.58 5.45
C VAL A 323 33.31 -26.74 6.54
N GLY A 324 33.08 -27.64 7.50
CA GLY A 324 33.99 -27.90 8.61
C GLY A 324 33.43 -28.96 9.56
N MET A 325 34.20 -29.43 10.55
CA MET A 325 33.67 -30.40 11.52
C MET A 325 32.54 -29.81 12.36
N ALA A 326 32.72 -28.55 12.79
CA ALA A 326 31.66 -27.68 13.32
C ALA A 326 31.32 -26.62 12.26
N SER A 327 30.07 -26.56 11.81
CA SER A 327 29.66 -25.66 10.71
C SER A 327 28.46 -24.80 11.13
N PHE A 328 28.57 -23.49 10.94
CA PHE A 328 27.46 -22.54 11.13
C PHE A 328 27.19 -21.81 9.81
N ALA A 329 25.94 -21.82 9.35
CA ALA A 329 25.50 -21.09 8.17
C ALA A 329 24.25 -20.26 8.51
N ALA A 330 24.21 -19.01 8.10
CA ALA A 330 23.06 -18.14 8.31
C ALA A 330 22.78 -17.28 7.06
N GLY A 331 21.52 -17.20 6.67
CA GLY A 331 21.04 -16.33 5.58
C GLY A 331 19.88 -15.47 6.06
N VAL A 332 19.90 -14.17 5.76
CA VAL A 332 18.78 -13.27 6.01
C VAL A 332 18.47 -12.45 4.77
N ALA A 333 17.26 -12.55 4.22
CA ALA A 333 16.83 -11.77 3.06
C ALA A 333 15.60 -10.93 3.43
N LEU A 334 15.63 -9.63 3.11
CA LEU A 334 14.52 -8.70 3.35
C LEU A 334 14.22 -7.91 2.09
N ALA A 335 13.02 -8.05 1.54
CA ALA A 335 12.57 -7.25 0.39
C ALA A 335 11.35 -6.42 0.79
N SER A 336 11.32 -5.14 0.43
CA SER A 336 10.13 -4.31 0.65
C SER A 336 9.82 -3.36 -0.50
N ASN A 337 8.53 -3.25 -0.82
CA ASN A 337 7.96 -2.19 -1.64
C ASN A 337 6.87 -1.50 -0.81
N ASN A 338 7.09 -0.23 -0.44
CA ASN A 338 6.12 0.57 0.31
C ASN A 338 5.71 1.79 -0.51
N ILE A 339 4.46 1.78 -0.97
CA ILE A 339 3.92 2.74 -1.92
C ILE A 339 2.81 3.53 -1.26
N ALA A 340 3.03 4.83 -1.07
CA ALA A 340 2.03 5.80 -0.68
C ALA A 340 1.79 6.78 -1.85
N SER A 341 0.57 6.80 -2.38
CA SER A 341 0.24 7.68 -3.51
C SER A 341 -1.09 8.38 -3.35
N VAL A 342 -1.14 9.62 -3.83
CA VAL A 342 -2.35 10.42 -3.94
C VAL A 342 -2.48 10.89 -5.38
N THR A 343 -3.54 10.46 -6.06
CA THR A 343 -3.88 10.91 -7.41
C THR A 343 -5.19 11.68 -7.35
N THR A 344 -5.17 12.94 -7.75
CA THR A 344 -6.34 13.83 -7.63
C THR A 344 -6.58 14.60 -8.91
N ALA A 345 -7.80 14.53 -9.44
CA ALA A 345 -8.31 15.42 -10.47
C ALA A 345 -9.49 16.23 -9.92
N SER A 346 -9.43 17.58 -9.96
CA SER A 346 -10.44 18.40 -9.29
C SER A 346 -10.90 19.64 -10.04
N VAL A 347 -12.16 20.02 -9.83
CA VAL A 347 -12.70 21.35 -10.14
C VAL A 347 -13.36 21.95 -8.90
N GLU A 348 -12.76 22.98 -8.31
CA GLU A 348 -13.10 23.48 -6.98
C GLU A 348 -13.45 24.96 -6.96
N GLY A 349 -14.64 25.30 -6.48
CA GLY A 349 -15.08 26.69 -6.33
C GLY A 349 -15.03 27.51 -7.63
N SER A 350 -15.08 26.86 -8.80
CA SER A 350 -14.72 27.46 -10.10
C SER A 350 -15.82 27.27 -11.15
N THR A 351 -15.77 28.04 -12.23
CA THR A 351 -16.66 27.89 -13.39
C THR A 351 -15.88 27.32 -14.56
N VAL A 352 -16.39 26.22 -15.14
CA VAL A 352 -15.75 25.53 -16.27
C VAL A 352 -16.77 25.29 -17.38
N GLN A 353 -16.34 25.45 -18.63
CA GLN A 353 -17.18 25.26 -19.81
C GLN A 353 -16.48 24.45 -20.91
N SER A 354 -17.16 23.40 -21.38
CA SER A 354 -16.88 22.67 -22.62
C SER A 354 -17.94 23.01 -23.67
N GLY A 355 -17.52 23.67 -24.76
CA GLY A 355 -18.40 24.33 -25.72
C GLY A 355 -18.87 23.47 -26.89
N LEU A 356 -18.12 22.42 -27.27
CA LEU A 356 -18.50 21.49 -28.36
C LEU A 356 -18.45 20.00 -27.98
N GLY A 357 -18.34 19.64 -26.69
CA GLY A 357 -18.44 18.23 -26.31
C GLY A 357 -18.40 17.99 -24.80
N ASN A 358 -17.70 16.94 -24.41
CA ASN A 358 -17.67 16.46 -23.04
C ASN A 358 -16.80 17.35 -22.15
N LEU A 359 -17.12 17.33 -20.86
CA LEU A 359 -16.25 17.76 -19.77
C LEU A 359 -15.80 16.51 -19.03
N LEU A 360 -14.49 16.32 -18.87
CA LEU A 360 -13.89 15.17 -18.21
C LEU A 360 -13.07 15.62 -17.00
N ILE A 361 -13.31 14.98 -15.86
CA ILE A 361 -12.46 15.03 -14.67
C ILE A 361 -12.10 13.57 -14.38
N ASP A 362 -10.83 13.21 -14.54
CA ASP A 362 -10.38 11.81 -14.54
C ASP A 362 -9.13 11.63 -13.69
N ALA A 363 -9.16 10.67 -12.78
CA ALA A 363 -8.05 10.32 -11.92
C ALA A 363 -7.80 8.81 -11.98
N ASP A 364 -6.59 8.41 -12.37
CA ASP A 364 -6.22 7.00 -12.51
C ASP A 364 -4.93 6.67 -11.74
N SER A 365 -4.94 5.56 -11.00
CA SER A 365 -3.73 4.94 -10.42
C SER A 365 -3.67 3.46 -10.78
N GLN A 366 -2.65 3.09 -11.56
CA GLN A 366 -2.45 1.73 -12.07
C GLN A 366 -1.14 1.12 -11.55
N GLN A 367 -1.26 -0.11 -11.03
CA GLN A 367 -0.18 -1.03 -10.68
C GLN A 367 -0.64 -2.43 -11.13
N LEU A 368 -0.28 -2.81 -12.36
CA LEU A 368 -0.75 -4.05 -13.00
C LEU A 368 0.11 -5.26 -12.58
N ASP A 369 -0.28 -6.43 -13.08
CA ASP A 369 0.50 -7.66 -12.94
C ASP A 369 1.96 -7.44 -13.39
N ALA A 370 2.90 -7.82 -12.51
CA ALA A 370 4.35 -7.69 -12.69
C ALA A 370 4.92 -6.25 -12.68
N ASP A 371 4.10 -5.23 -12.41
CA ASP A 371 4.62 -3.88 -12.16
C ASP A 371 5.24 -3.77 -10.76
N LEU A 372 4.64 -4.43 -9.77
CA LEU A 372 5.16 -4.53 -8.42
C LEU A 372 5.67 -5.96 -8.17
N ILE A 373 6.96 -6.09 -7.85
CA ILE A 373 7.64 -7.36 -7.61
C ILE A 373 8.42 -7.25 -6.31
N THR A 374 8.00 -8.01 -5.29
CA THR A 374 8.75 -8.16 -4.02
C THR A 374 9.15 -9.61 -3.86
N ARG A 375 10.42 -9.94 -4.08
CA ARG A 375 10.92 -11.32 -3.96
C ARG A 375 12.11 -11.39 -3.02
N SER A 376 12.10 -12.39 -2.14
CA SER A 376 13.14 -12.58 -1.14
C SER A 376 13.47 -14.06 -1.03
N ASP A 377 14.69 -14.43 -1.43
CA ASP A 377 15.15 -15.81 -1.44
C ASP A 377 16.42 -15.97 -0.59
N ALA A 378 16.44 -16.98 0.27
CA ALA A 378 17.62 -17.27 1.09
C ALA A 378 17.89 -18.76 1.28
N ALA A 379 19.16 -19.13 1.20
CA ALA A 379 19.64 -20.47 1.47
C ALA A 379 20.86 -20.51 2.40
N ALA A 380 20.83 -21.42 3.38
CA ALA A 380 21.96 -21.65 4.29
C ALA A 380 22.30 -23.15 4.39
N ILE A 381 23.56 -23.51 4.13
CA ILE A 381 24.03 -24.90 4.11
C ILE A 381 25.23 -25.10 5.04
N GLY A 382 25.07 -25.96 6.04
CA GLY A 382 26.13 -26.44 6.93
C GLY A 382 26.57 -27.88 6.59
N ALA A 383 27.70 -28.03 5.91
CA ALA A 383 28.31 -29.33 5.58
C ALA A 383 29.19 -29.85 6.74
N GLY A 384 28.59 -29.96 7.93
CA GLY A 384 29.22 -30.33 9.19
C GLY A 384 28.20 -30.51 10.31
N ILE A 385 28.63 -30.93 11.51
CA ILE A 385 27.74 -31.01 12.67
C ILE A 385 27.62 -29.59 13.24
N GLY A 386 26.51 -28.90 12.94
CA GLY A 386 26.25 -27.57 13.49
C GLY A 386 24.88 -27.04 13.10
N VAL A 387 24.77 -25.74 12.86
CA VAL A 387 23.47 -25.05 12.67
C VAL A 387 23.42 -24.36 11.32
N ALA A 388 22.32 -24.56 10.58
CA ALA A 388 21.93 -23.71 9.47
C ALA A 388 20.64 -22.97 9.84
N ALA A 389 20.57 -21.67 9.58
CA ALA A 389 19.40 -20.85 9.88
C ALA A 389 19.11 -19.89 8.72
N VAL A 390 17.84 -19.77 8.34
CA VAL A 390 17.37 -18.82 7.34
C VAL A 390 16.20 -18.01 7.92
N GLY A 391 16.22 -16.70 7.68
CA GLY A 391 15.09 -15.79 7.89
C GLY A 391 14.82 -15.01 6.60
N VAL A 392 13.57 -15.02 6.14
CA VAL A 392 13.17 -14.34 4.90
C VAL A 392 11.94 -13.50 5.17
N VAL A 393 11.96 -12.24 4.73
CA VAL A 393 10.81 -11.33 4.79
C VAL A 393 10.60 -10.69 3.43
N ALA A 394 9.35 -10.65 2.97
CA ALA A 394 8.91 -9.82 1.86
C ALA A 394 7.68 -9.01 2.26
N GLU A 395 7.72 -7.69 2.11
CA GLU A 395 6.63 -6.80 2.46
C GLU A 395 6.24 -5.93 1.27
N GLU A 396 4.95 -5.95 0.91
CA GLU A 396 4.41 -5.15 -0.18
C GLU A 396 3.17 -4.41 0.30
N VAL A 397 3.30 -3.09 0.44
CA VAL A 397 2.25 -2.21 0.95
C VAL A 397 1.91 -1.17 -0.10
N ILE A 398 0.63 -1.10 -0.45
CA ILE A 398 0.06 -0.13 -1.36
C ILE A 398 -0.99 0.66 -0.58
N ALA A 399 -0.71 1.93 -0.31
CA ALA A 399 -1.62 2.90 0.30
C ALA A 399 -1.90 3.99 -0.73
N SER A 400 -2.97 3.79 -1.52
CA SER A 400 -3.29 4.68 -2.65
C SER A 400 -4.67 5.29 -2.51
N ARG A 401 -4.72 6.63 -2.61
CA ARG A 401 -5.95 7.42 -2.67
C ARG A 401 -6.10 8.03 -4.06
N VAL A 402 -7.20 7.70 -4.73
CA VAL A 402 -7.57 8.24 -6.05
C VAL A 402 -8.86 9.02 -5.91
N GLU A 403 -8.87 10.31 -6.25
CA GLU A 403 -10.05 11.17 -6.12
C GLU A 403 -10.27 12.02 -7.39
N ALA A 404 -11.41 11.84 -8.05
CA ALA A 404 -11.88 12.72 -9.12
C ALA A 404 -13.14 13.46 -8.66
N PHE A 405 -13.13 14.79 -8.68
CA PHE A 405 -14.30 15.51 -8.15
C PHE A 405 -14.53 16.93 -8.65
N ALA A 406 -15.77 17.38 -8.46
CA ALA A 406 -16.15 18.78 -8.54
C ALA A 406 -16.82 19.24 -7.24
N SER A 407 -16.29 20.29 -6.60
CA SER A 407 -16.80 20.80 -5.33
C SER A 407 -17.06 22.30 -5.36
N GLY A 408 -18.29 22.73 -5.06
CA GLY A 408 -18.67 24.14 -5.10
C GLY A 408 -18.51 24.82 -6.47
N SER A 409 -18.61 24.06 -7.56
CA SER A 409 -18.23 24.48 -8.92
C SER A 409 -19.41 24.54 -9.89
N THR A 410 -19.30 25.34 -10.94
CA THR A 410 -20.28 25.38 -12.05
C THR A 410 -19.71 24.66 -13.27
N LEU A 411 -20.30 23.51 -13.62
CA LEU A 411 -19.91 22.68 -14.75
C LEU A 411 -20.90 22.89 -15.92
N ILE A 412 -20.40 23.33 -17.07
CA ILE A 412 -21.20 23.55 -18.28
C ILE A 412 -20.64 22.70 -19.42
N ALA A 413 -21.41 21.76 -19.96
CA ALA A 413 -20.98 20.91 -21.06
C ALA A 413 -22.01 20.86 -22.20
N ALA A 414 -21.54 21.02 -23.44
CA ALA A 414 -22.34 20.78 -24.64
C ALA A 414 -22.54 19.27 -24.95
N GLY A 415 -21.82 18.40 -24.25
CA GLY A 415 -21.94 16.94 -24.25
C GLY A 415 -22.12 16.39 -22.84
N GLN A 416 -21.43 15.30 -22.53
CA GLN A 416 -21.48 14.64 -21.21
C GLN A 416 -20.60 15.34 -20.17
N VAL A 417 -20.91 15.13 -18.89
CA VAL A 417 -20.00 15.42 -17.77
C VAL A 417 -19.58 14.09 -17.18
N ASN A 418 -18.29 13.80 -17.22
CA ASN A 418 -17.71 12.58 -16.67
C ASN A 418 -16.78 12.94 -15.52
N VAL A 419 -17.04 12.34 -14.35
CA VAL A 419 -16.17 12.39 -13.19
C VAL A 419 -15.81 10.94 -12.86
N ASP A 420 -14.56 10.56 -13.14
CA ASP A 420 -14.12 9.18 -13.16
C ASP A 420 -12.89 8.98 -12.28
N ALA A 421 -12.92 7.98 -11.42
CA ALA A 421 -11.82 7.64 -10.54
C ALA A 421 -11.56 6.14 -10.59
N ASP A 422 -10.37 5.77 -11.07
CA ASP A 422 -10.00 4.39 -11.27
C ASP A 422 -8.76 4.02 -10.47
N SER A 423 -8.79 2.83 -9.89
CA SER A 423 -7.62 2.28 -9.23
C SER A 423 -7.47 0.79 -9.51
N ASN A 424 -6.26 0.39 -9.86
CA ASN A 424 -5.90 -1.00 -10.04
C ASN A 424 -4.61 -1.29 -9.28
N HIS A 425 -4.71 -2.09 -8.23
CA HIS A 425 -3.59 -2.37 -7.34
C HIS A 425 -3.42 -3.86 -7.13
N ARG A 426 -2.21 -4.37 -7.34
CA ARG A 426 -1.87 -5.75 -7.05
C ARG A 426 -0.61 -5.79 -6.21
N ALA A 427 -0.69 -6.45 -5.06
CA ALA A 427 0.43 -6.74 -4.18
C ALA A 427 0.75 -8.24 -4.21
N THR A 428 1.96 -8.64 -4.63
CA THR A 428 2.36 -10.06 -4.80
C THR A 428 3.77 -10.35 -4.25
N PRO A 429 3.98 -10.27 -2.92
CA PRO A 429 5.25 -10.64 -2.33
C PRO A 429 5.46 -12.16 -2.33
N GLU A 430 6.66 -12.59 -2.70
CA GLU A 430 7.08 -13.99 -2.77
C GLU A 430 8.31 -14.24 -1.87
N VAL A 431 8.26 -15.31 -1.06
CA VAL A 431 9.38 -15.70 -0.18
C VAL A 431 9.78 -17.17 -0.33
N PHE A 432 11.09 -17.44 -0.39
CA PHE A 432 11.62 -18.80 -0.32
C PHE A 432 12.79 -18.93 0.66
N GLY A 433 12.67 -19.85 1.62
CA GLY A 433 13.70 -20.11 2.62
C GLY A 433 14.15 -21.56 2.67
N LEU A 434 15.44 -21.82 2.40
CA LEU A 434 16.04 -23.15 2.47
C LEU A 434 17.16 -23.24 3.51
N SER A 435 17.03 -24.16 4.46
CA SER A 435 18.07 -24.45 5.44
C SER A 435 18.46 -25.92 5.42
N ALA A 436 19.76 -26.23 5.37
CA ALA A 436 20.25 -27.61 5.37
C ALA A 436 21.51 -27.78 6.24
N SER A 437 21.52 -28.77 7.14
CA SER A 437 22.65 -29.04 8.03
C SER A 437 22.71 -30.50 8.44
N LEU A 438 23.88 -31.04 8.81
CA LEU A 438 23.96 -32.36 9.46
C LEU A 438 23.58 -32.31 10.96
N GLY A 439 23.42 -31.12 11.53
CA GLY A 439 22.94 -30.89 12.89
C GLY A 439 21.51 -30.34 12.89
N VAL A 440 21.37 -29.04 13.14
CA VAL A 440 20.07 -28.36 13.19
C VAL A 440 19.90 -27.47 11.96
N ALA A 441 18.73 -27.53 11.33
CA ALA A 441 18.31 -26.63 10.26
C ALA A 441 17.02 -25.91 10.67
N ILE A 442 17.01 -24.60 10.55
CA ILE A 442 15.84 -23.75 10.79
C ILE A 442 15.60 -22.86 9.57
N SER A 443 14.37 -22.78 9.10
CA SER A 443 13.92 -21.83 8.08
C SER A 443 12.66 -21.12 8.58
N VAL A 444 12.62 -19.80 8.47
CA VAL A 444 11.45 -18.98 8.78
C VAL A 444 11.24 -18.00 7.63
N VAL A 445 10.04 -17.97 7.07
CA VAL A 445 9.65 -17.04 6.00
C VAL A 445 8.37 -16.30 6.39
N ASP A 446 8.29 -15.03 5.98
CA ASP A 446 7.18 -14.13 6.25
C ASP A 446 6.89 -13.26 5.01
N ALA A 447 5.67 -13.33 4.46
CA ALA A 447 5.25 -12.45 3.38
C ALA A 447 3.96 -11.70 3.75
N THR A 448 3.99 -10.38 3.58
CA THR A 448 2.86 -9.48 3.89
C THR A 448 2.49 -8.65 2.67
N ALA A 449 1.24 -8.77 2.22
CA ALA A 449 0.66 -7.98 1.14
C ALA A 449 -0.51 -7.15 1.68
N ILE A 450 -0.43 -5.82 1.59
CA ILE A 450 -1.48 -4.92 2.06
C ILE A 450 -1.85 -3.95 0.94
N VAL A 451 -3.13 -3.93 0.55
CA VAL A 451 -3.69 -2.90 -0.32
C VAL A 451 -4.72 -2.09 0.45
N SER A 452 -4.49 -0.79 0.57
CA SER A 452 -5.30 0.13 1.35
C SER A 452 -5.55 1.46 0.64
N GLY A 453 -6.50 2.24 1.16
CA GLY A 453 -6.81 3.58 0.68
C GLY A 453 -8.23 3.71 0.13
N ALA A 454 -8.44 4.60 -0.83
CA ALA A 454 -9.78 4.89 -1.34
C ALA A 454 -9.76 5.29 -2.82
N THR A 455 -10.85 5.00 -3.51
CA THR A 455 -11.14 5.49 -4.86
C THR A 455 -12.47 6.20 -4.83
N ARG A 456 -12.49 7.49 -5.17
CA ARG A 456 -13.68 8.31 -5.03
C ARG A 456 -13.94 9.18 -6.24
N ALA A 457 -15.17 9.14 -6.73
CA ALA A 457 -15.67 10.07 -7.72
C ALA A 457 -16.87 10.83 -7.18
N TYR A 458 -16.85 12.17 -7.24
CA TYR A 458 -17.99 12.91 -6.71
C TYR A 458 -18.24 14.31 -7.25
N ILE A 459 -19.50 14.74 -7.14
CA ILE A 459 -19.92 16.13 -7.34
C ILE A 459 -20.63 16.59 -6.07
N ASP A 460 -20.02 17.53 -5.33
CA ASP A 460 -20.53 17.97 -4.04
C ASP A 460 -20.45 19.49 -3.84
N GLY A 461 -20.71 19.94 -2.62
CA GLY A 461 -20.69 21.36 -2.30
C GLY A 461 -21.79 22.14 -3.01
N ASN A 462 -21.62 23.46 -3.12
CA ASN A 462 -22.55 24.34 -3.82
C ASN A 462 -22.40 24.27 -5.36
N SER A 463 -22.26 23.05 -5.89
CA SER A 463 -22.01 22.81 -7.32
C SER A 463 -23.28 22.90 -8.15
N THR A 464 -23.14 23.36 -9.40
CA THR A 464 -24.19 23.32 -10.42
C THR A 464 -23.68 22.60 -11.66
N VAL A 465 -24.52 21.77 -12.28
CA VAL A 465 -24.17 21.08 -13.54
C VAL A 465 -25.28 21.31 -14.57
N SER A 466 -24.87 21.72 -15.75
CA SER A 466 -25.70 21.89 -16.94
C SER A 466 -25.04 21.18 -18.12
N ALA A 467 -25.53 19.99 -18.47
CA ALA A 467 -25.02 19.17 -19.56
C ALA A 467 -26.09 18.93 -20.63
N SER A 468 -25.67 18.85 -21.90
CA SER A 468 -26.55 18.43 -23.01
C SER A 468 -26.43 16.94 -23.34
N GLY A 469 -25.77 16.18 -22.46
CA GLY A 469 -25.67 14.72 -22.45
C GLY A 469 -25.76 14.18 -21.03
N ASP A 470 -25.51 12.88 -20.87
CA ASP A 470 -25.51 12.21 -19.56
C ASP A 470 -24.43 12.76 -18.61
N THR A 471 -24.67 12.62 -17.31
CA THR A 471 -23.66 12.88 -16.27
C THR A 471 -23.29 11.55 -15.62
N ASN A 472 -22.01 11.22 -15.66
CA ASN A 472 -21.46 9.98 -15.12
C ASN A 472 -20.52 10.32 -13.96
N VAL A 473 -20.76 9.69 -12.82
CA VAL A 473 -19.88 9.70 -11.65
C VAL A 473 -19.52 8.24 -11.36
N THR A 474 -18.30 7.85 -11.69
CA THR A 474 -17.83 6.46 -11.71
C THR A 474 -16.61 6.29 -10.83
N ALA A 475 -16.63 5.31 -9.94
CA ALA A 475 -15.49 4.94 -9.13
C ALA A 475 -15.25 3.43 -9.22
N ASP A 476 -14.14 3.01 -9.83
CA ASP A 476 -13.82 1.59 -9.99
C ASP A 476 -12.53 1.23 -9.24
N SER A 477 -12.56 0.09 -8.55
CA SER A 477 -11.42 -0.41 -7.77
C SER A 477 -11.19 -1.88 -7.99
N LEU A 478 -10.02 -2.21 -8.53
CA LEU A 478 -9.48 -3.56 -8.58
C LEU A 478 -8.34 -3.67 -7.59
N SER A 479 -8.41 -4.60 -6.63
CA SER A 479 -7.37 -4.74 -5.61
C SER A 479 -7.12 -6.19 -5.23
N HIS A 480 -5.88 -6.63 -5.40
CA HIS A 480 -5.44 -7.99 -5.09
C HIS A 480 -4.26 -7.96 -4.12
N ALA A 481 -4.32 -8.74 -3.05
CA ALA A 481 -3.24 -8.98 -2.11
C ALA A 481 -2.95 -10.48 -2.06
N LEU A 482 -1.81 -10.91 -2.60
CA LEU A 482 -1.56 -12.32 -2.95
C LEU A 482 -0.15 -12.77 -2.50
N PRO A 483 0.17 -12.76 -1.18
CA PRO A 483 1.44 -13.27 -0.68
C PRO A 483 1.55 -14.79 -0.87
N ASP A 484 2.74 -15.24 -1.26
CA ASP A 484 3.09 -16.66 -1.42
C ASP A 484 4.44 -16.97 -0.79
N GLY A 485 4.62 -18.22 -0.35
CA GLY A 485 5.96 -18.69 -0.06
C GLY A 485 6.15 -19.99 0.71
N ASP A 486 7.41 -20.38 0.70
CA ASP A 486 7.88 -21.73 0.98
C ASP A 486 9.01 -21.72 2.01
N SER A 487 8.82 -22.44 3.11
CA SER A 487 9.87 -22.68 4.12
C SER A 487 10.29 -24.15 4.14
N VAL A 488 11.56 -24.43 3.88
CA VAL A 488 12.12 -25.78 3.87
C VAL A 488 13.34 -25.88 4.79
N ALA A 489 13.30 -26.82 5.74
CA ALA A 489 14.42 -27.09 6.65
C ALA A 489 14.77 -28.59 6.69
N VAL A 490 16.04 -28.93 6.41
CA VAL A 490 16.57 -30.30 6.38
C VAL A 490 17.74 -30.45 7.36
N GLY A 491 17.47 -31.01 8.55
CA GLY A 491 18.47 -31.21 9.59
C GLY A 491 18.85 -32.67 9.80
N GLY A 492 20.14 -32.98 9.88
CA GLY A 492 20.62 -34.31 10.26
C GLY A 492 20.25 -34.69 11.71
N GLY A 493 19.92 -33.72 12.54
CA GLY A 493 19.27 -33.88 13.85
C GLY A 493 17.85 -33.33 13.83
N ILE A 494 17.70 -32.00 13.77
CA ILE A 494 16.39 -31.32 13.85
C ILE A 494 16.20 -30.44 12.62
N GLY A 495 15.06 -30.55 11.94
CA GLY A 495 14.62 -29.61 10.90
C GLY A 495 13.34 -28.90 11.34
N GLY A 496 13.37 -27.56 11.39
CA GLY A 496 12.23 -26.72 11.74
C GLY A 496 11.93 -25.69 10.65
N ALA A 497 10.73 -25.69 10.11
CA ALA A 497 10.27 -24.74 9.10
C ALA A 497 9.08 -23.92 9.61
N ALA A 498 9.02 -22.63 9.29
CA ALA A 498 7.88 -21.79 9.56
C ALA A 498 7.59 -20.89 8.36
N ALA A 499 6.34 -20.85 7.91
CA ALA A 499 5.87 -19.99 6.85
C ALA A 499 4.65 -19.20 7.33
N ILE A 500 4.68 -17.89 7.10
CA ILE A 500 3.71 -16.92 7.60
C ILE A 500 3.32 -16.03 6.43
N MET A 501 2.02 -15.93 6.17
CA MET A 501 1.45 -15.17 5.05
C MET A 501 0.31 -14.30 5.54
N ASP A 502 0.31 -13.01 5.21
CA ASP A 502 -0.75 -12.07 5.58
C ASP A 502 -1.18 -11.23 4.37
N ALA A 503 -2.42 -11.46 3.92
CA ALA A 503 -3.03 -10.82 2.77
C ALA A 503 -4.17 -9.90 3.23
N GLN A 504 -4.10 -8.61 2.91
CA GLN A 504 -5.10 -7.64 3.36
C GLN A 504 -5.53 -6.69 2.26
N VAL A 505 -6.85 -6.57 2.07
CA VAL A 505 -7.45 -5.52 1.26
C VAL A 505 -8.37 -4.68 2.15
N ASN A 506 -8.02 -3.42 2.36
CA ASN A 506 -8.77 -2.47 3.19
C ASN A 506 -9.01 -1.17 2.41
N ARG A 507 -10.11 -1.13 1.64
CA ARG A 507 -10.37 -0.05 0.70
C ARG A 507 -11.79 0.50 0.78
N VAL A 508 -11.94 1.72 0.28
CA VAL A 508 -13.24 2.35 0.08
C VAL A 508 -13.39 2.75 -1.38
N THR A 509 -14.42 2.25 -2.06
CA THR A 509 -14.84 2.72 -3.39
C THR A 509 -16.13 3.51 -3.22
N GLU A 510 -16.12 4.78 -3.60
CA GLU A 510 -17.22 5.69 -3.29
C GLU A 510 -17.54 6.62 -4.47
N ALA A 511 -18.74 6.47 -5.05
CA ALA A 511 -19.26 7.37 -6.06
C ALA A 511 -20.48 8.13 -5.52
N PHE A 512 -20.48 9.47 -5.59
CA PHE A 512 -21.63 10.22 -5.07
C PHE A 512 -21.90 11.59 -5.70
N VAL A 513 -23.17 12.01 -5.60
CA VAL A 513 -23.61 13.38 -5.89
C VAL A 513 -24.30 13.95 -4.66
N GLY A 514 -23.98 15.19 -4.27
CA GLY A 514 -24.48 15.79 -3.05
C GLY A 514 -23.51 15.65 -1.89
N ARG A 515 -23.98 15.90 -0.66
CA ARG A 515 -23.09 15.84 0.50
C ARG A 515 -22.65 14.40 0.75
N ARG A 516 -21.35 14.24 0.99
CA ARG A 516 -20.75 12.97 1.39
C ARG A 516 -21.47 12.39 2.63
N ALA A 517 -21.76 11.10 2.55
CA ALA A 517 -22.36 10.34 3.63
C ALA A 517 -21.38 10.30 4.82
N SER A 518 -21.85 10.79 5.97
CA SER A 518 -21.01 10.97 7.14
C SER A 518 -20.80 9.64 7.87
N LYS A 519 -19.70 8.95 7.55
CA LYS A 519 -19.19 7.86 8.37
C LYS A 519 -17.73 8.05 8.76
N GLN A 520 -17.26 9.30 8.92
CA GLN A 520 -15.99 9.53 9.61
C GLN A 520 -16.26 9.61 11.12
N LEU A 521 -16.49 8.44 11.71
CA LEU A 521 -16.62 8.29 13.15
C LEU A 521 -15.24 8.32 13.80
N VAL A 522 -15.14 8.90 14.98
CA VAL A 522 -13.90 8.87 15.78
C VAL A 522 -13.48 7.43 16.13
N VAL A 523 -14.44 6.52 16.34
CA VAL A 523 -14.16 5.08 16.46
C VAL A 523 -14.72 4.36 15.24
N ASP A 524 -13.89 3.59 14.56
CA ASP A 524 -14.30 2.71 13.48
C ASP A 524 -14.18 1.24 13.95
N THR A 525 -15.33 0.64 14.24
CA THR A 525 -15.45 -0.75 14.69
C THR A 525 -15.13 -1.78 13.59
N ARG A 526 -15.19 -1.38 12.32
CA ARG A 526 -14.87 -2.25 11.17
C ARG A 526 -13.36 -2.30 10.95
N LEU A 527 -12.71 -1.15 11.11
CA LEU A 527 -11.26 -1.03 10.97
C LEU A 527 -10.51 -1.29 12.29
N ASN A 528 -11.22 -1.62 13.38
CA ASN A 528 -10.67 -1.74 14.73
C ASN A 528 -9.75 -0.57 15.11
N SER A 529 -10.14 0.63 14.69
CA SER A 529 -9.30 1.82 14.78
C SER A 529 -10.04 2.99 15.41
N ILE A 530 -9.26 3.93 15.92
CA ILE A 530 -9.73 5.20 16.45
C ILE A 530 -9.02 6.29 15.64
N GLN A 531 -9.78 7.20 15.04
CA GLN A 531 -9.25 8.38 14.37
C GLN A 531 -9.37 9.57 15.32
N LEU A 532 -8.22 10.12 15.69
CA LEU A 532 -8.13 11.29 16.57
C LEU A 532 -7.42 12.42 15.82
N ASP A 533 -7.73 13.67 16.14
CA ASP A 533 -6.89 14.78 15.69
C ASP A 533 -5.46 14.57 16.21
N GLN A 534 -4.46 14.81 15.35
CA GLN A 534 -3.04 14.59 15.65
C GLN A 534 -2.68 15.23 17.00
N PRO A 535 -2.28 14.46 18.03
CA PRO A 535 -1.96 15.00 19.35
C PRO A 535 -0.71 15.88 19.28
N ALA A 536 -0.60 16.88 20.16
CA ALA A 536 0.55 17.80 20.21
C ALA A 536 1.92 17.11 20.41
N THR A 537 1.93 15.85 20.83
CA THR A 537 3.08 14.95 20.76
C THR A 537 2.66 13.68 20.03
N PRO A 538 3.34 13.27 18.93
CA PRO A 538 3.02 12.05 18.18
C PRO A 538 3.01 10.80 19.05
N TRP A 539 2.32 9.74 18.59
CA TRP A 539 2.34 8.44 19.26
C TRP A 539 3.73 7.81 19.16
N GLY A 540 4.18 7.15 20.22
CA GLY A 540 5.41 6.35 20.18
C GLY A 540 5.11 4.93 19.70
N ASP A 541 6.10 4.28 19.05
CA ASP A 541 6.01 2.87 18.69
C ASP A 541 5.65 2.01 19.91
N ALA A 542 4.53 1.30 19.82
CA ALA A 542 3.99 0.47 20.89
C ALA A 542 3.88 1.21 22.25
N GLU A 543 3.42 2.46 22.24
CA GLU A 543 3.15 3.22 23.46
C GLU A 543 2.05 2.56 24.31
N ILE A 544 2.23 2.50 25.63
CA ILE A 544 1.21 1.98 26.54
C ILE A 544 0.27 3.10 26.98
N VAL A 545 -1.02 2.92 26.70
CA VAL A 545 -2.10 3.82 27.14
C VAL A 545 -3.05 3.13 28.11
N THR A 546 -3.63 3.90 29.03
CA THR A 546 -4.78 3.46 29.83
C THR A 546 -6.05 4.05 29.25
N TYR A 547 -6.98 3.19 28.83
CA TYR A 547 -8.27 3.64 28.31
C TYR A 547 -9.22 4.02 29.45
N SER A 548 -9.94 5.14 29.34
CA SER A 548 -11.00 5.55 30.26
C SER A 548 -12.25 5.93 29.49
N ALA A 549 -13.40 5.36 29.86
CA ALA A 549 -14.69 5.70 29.25
C ALA A 549 -15.27 7.05 29.73
N GLY A 550 -14.59 7.77 30.63
CA GLY A 550 -14.99 9.12 31.04
C GLY A 550 -16.36 9.25 31.73
N GLY A 551 -16.91 8.14 32.24
CA GLY A 551 -18.27 8.07 32.81
C GLY A 551 -19.38 7.70 31.82
N GLY A 552 -19.06 7.49 30.54
CA GLY A 552 -19.96 6.96 29.52
C GLY A 552 -19.93 5.42 29.41
N THR A 553 -20.55 4.86 28.37
CA THR A 553 -20.41 3.42 28.07
C THR A 553 -19.09 3.17 27.34
N ALA A 554 -18.35 2.14 27.75
CA ALA A 554 -17.07 1.80 27.14
C ALA A 554 -17.25 1.40 25.67
N ILE A 555 -16.25 1.72 24.84
CA ILE A 555 -16.12 1.20 23.48
C ILE A 555 -16.06 -0.34 23.58
N GLY A 556 -16.79 -1.03 22.71
CA GLY A 556 -16.81 -2.49 22.68
C GLY A 556 -15.39 -3.03 22.47
N GLY A 557 -15.03 -4.15 23.09
CA GLY A 557 -13.66 -4.66 23.10
C GLY A 557 -12.73 -4.00 24.13
N LEU A 558 -13.00 -2.76 24.55
CA LEU A 558 -12.19 -2.06 25.56
C LEU A 558 -12.82 -2.06 26.95
N VAL A 559 -11.97 -2.28 27.95
CA VAL A 559 -12.29 -2.16 29.38
C VAL A 559 -11.71 -0.87 29.94
N SER A 560 -12.56 0.00 30.50
CA SER A 560 -12.13 1.22 31.18
C SER A 560 -11.20 0.91 32.36
N GLY A 561 -10.07 1.60 32.44
CA GLY A 561 -8.99 1.41 33.42
C GLY A 561 -7.95 0.34 33.04
N LYS A 562 -8.12 -0.36 31.91
CA LYS A 562 -7.15 -1.35 31.40
C LYS A 562 -6.11 -0.67 30.49
N GLN A 563 -4.92 -1.24 30.46
CA GLN A 563 -3.81 -0.78 29.61
C GLN A 563 -3.77 -1.53 28.28
N TYR A 564 -3.41 -0.82 27.21
CA TYR A 564 -3.29 -1.32 25.84
C TYR A 564 -2.03 -0.76 25.19
N TYR A 565 -1.51 -1.46 24.19
CA TYR A 565 -0.54 -0.89 23.26
C TYR A 565 -1.25 -0.09 22.19
N VAL A 566 -0.68 1.05 21.81
CA VAL A 566 -1.10 1.86 20.65
C VAL A 566 -0.20 1.55 19.46
N PHE A 567 -0.81 1.40 18.30
CA PHE A 567 -0.14 1.33 17.01
C PHE A 567 -0.76 2.37 16.09
N GLU A 568 0.05 3.26 15.54
CA GLU A 568 -0.39 4.24 14.55
C GLU A 568 -0.16 3.68 13.13
N SER A 569 -1.19 3.74 12.30
CA SER A 569 -1.13 3.38 10.88
C SER A 569 -0.59 4.55 10.05
N PRO A 570 0.02 4.30 8.87
CA PRO A 570 0.48 5.36 7.96
C PRO A 570 -0.59 6.40 7.57
N ASP A 571 -1.88 6.06 7.70
CA ASP A 571 -3.02 6.96 7.47
C ASP A 571 -3.44 7.80 8.71
N GLY A 572 -2.67 7.76 9.79
CA GLY A 572 -2.88 8.53 11.02
C GLY A 572 -3.98 7.99 11.96
N ARG A 573 -4.48 6.77 11.71
CA ARG A 573 -5.39 6.04 12.60
C ARG A 573 -4.62 5.32 13.70
N ILE A 574 -5.22 5.16 14.87
CA ILE A 574 -4.65 4.33 15.94
C ILE A 574 -5.43 3.02 16.13
N MET A 575 -4.72 1.92 16.28
CA MET A 575 -5.25 0.63 16.71
C MET A 575 -4.77 0.32 18.13
N LEU A 576 -5.56 -0.44 18.87
CA LEU A 576 -5.22 -0.86 20.24
C LEU A 576 -4.99 -2.36 20.29
N ALA A 577 -4.00 -2.82 21.06
CA ALA A 577 -3.77 -4.26 21.30
C ALA A 577 -3.70 -4.59 22.79
N GLU A 578 -4.08 -5.82 23.16
CA GLU A 578 -3.99 -6.28 24.54
C GLU A 578 -2.55 -6.53 25.00
N ILE A 579 -2.24 -6.20 26.26
CA ILE A 579 -0.96 -6.53 26.90
C ILE A 579 -1.05 -7.90 27.58
N LEU A 580 -0.27 -8.88 27.10
CA LEU A 580 -0.16 -10.21 27.72
C LEU A 580 0.78 -10.20 28.94
N ARG A 581 0.41 -10.92 30.02
CA ARG A 581 1.16 -10.98 31.30
C ARG A 581 1.46 -12.43 31.72
N ASP A 582 2.64 -12.67 32.29
CA ASP A 582 3.02 -13.97 32.84
C ASP A 582 2.68 -14.10 34.33
N GLY A 583 1.41 -14.40 34.65
CA GLY A 583 0.99 -14.86 35.99
C GLY A 583 1.34 -13.97 37.19
N GLY A 584 1.78 -12.74 36.93
CA GLY A 584 2.22 -11.70 37.85
C GLY A 584 2.29 -10.38 37.09
N ASN A 585 2.56 -9.25 37.76
CA ASN A 585 2.57 -7.92 37.13
C ASN A 585 3.70 -7.70 36.08
N ASN A 586 4.39 -8.76 35.65
CA ASN A 586 5.44 -8.70 34.65
C ASN A 586 4.82 -8.80 33.25
N ILE A 587 5.04 -7.77 32.46
CA ILE A 587 4.69 -7.71 31.04
C ILE A 587 5.64 -8.66 30.29
N LYS A 588 5.12 -9.51 29.41
CA LYS A 588 5.97 -10.36 28.56
C LYS A 588 6.88 -9.51 27.67
N PRO A 589 8.14 -9.89 27.43
CA PRO A 589 8.97 -9.28 26.40
C PRO A 589 8.20 -9.24 25.07
N LEU A 590 8.36 -8.16 24.28
CA LEU A 590 7.61 -7.97 23.03
C LEU A 590 7.69 -9.23 22.13
N ALA A 591 8.88 -9.82 22.02
CA ALA A 591 9.16 -11.05 21.27
C ALA A 591 8.51 -12.35 21.80
N GLU A 592 7.91 -12.35 23.00
CA GLU A 592 7.23 -13.51 23.63
C GLU A 592 5.72 -13.29 23.80
N GLN A 593 5.21 -12.12 23.39
CA GLN A 593 3.78 -11.91 23.23
C GLN A 593 3.36 -12.66 21.97
N ASP A 594 2.33 -13.49 22.04
CA ASP A 594 1.75 -14.27 20.93
C ASP A 594 1.08 -13.37 19.85
N ASN A 595 1.52 -12.11 19.77
CA ASN A 595 1.04 -11.01 18.96
C ASN A 595 2.16 -10.46 18.05
N LEU A 596 3.09 -11.32 17.61
CA LEU A 596 3.92 -10.99 16.45
C LEU A 596 3.66 -12.02 15.36
N ASN A 597 3.32 -11.49 14.19
CA ASN A 597 2.93 -12.15 12.94
C ASN A 597 1.45 -12.53 12.84
N GLY A 598 0.55 -11.62 13.20
CA GLY A 598 -0.91 -11.77 13.06
C GLY A 598 -1.64 -10.88 14.05
N ARG A 599 -2.18 -9.79 13.52
CA ARG A 599 -2.84 -8.69 14.23
C ARG A 599 -3.99 -9.24 15.10
N ILE A 600 -3.84 -9.21 16.42
CA ILE A 600 -5.02 -9.11 17.29
C ILE A 600 -5.05 -7.67 17.80
N ALA A 601 -5.40 -6.76 16.88
CA ALA A 601 -6.03 -5.51 17.31
C ALA A 601 -7.26 -5.90 18.15
N ILE A 602 -7.55 -5.14 19.19
CA ILE A 602 -8.80 -5.31 19.93
C ILE A 602 -9.93 -5.16 18.91
N ASP A 603 -10.75 -6.20 18.77
CA ASP A 603 -12.00 -6.09 18.04
C ASP A 603 -12.89 -5.08 18.75
N LEU A 604 -13.03 -3.91 18.13
CA LEU A 604 -13.88 -2.86 18.64
C LEU A 604 -15.31 -3.22 18.30
N THR A 605 -16.07 -3.79 19.23
CA THR A 605 -17.39 -4.35 18.91
C THR A 605 -18.55 -3.36 19.00
N SER A 606 -18.30 -2.11 19.41
CA SER A 606 -19.29 -1.03 19.45
C SER A 606 -18.61 0.33 19.70
N LEU A 607 -19.23 1.43 19.30
CA LEU A 607 -18.69 2.79 19.48
C LEU A 607 -18.59 3.23 20.96
N GLY A 608 -19.29 2.58 21.89
CA GLY A 608 -19.50 3.16 23.23
C GLY A 608 -20.31 4.48 23.16
N SER A 609 -20.38 5.21 24.28
CA SER A 609 -21.12 6.49 24.35
C SER A 609 -20.52 7.44 25.36
N GLY A 610 -20.73 8.75 25.18
CA GLY A 610 -20.24 9.81 26.07
C GLY A 610 -19.11 10.63 25.46
N THR A 611 -18.93 11.89 25.88
CA THR A 611 -18.05 12.86 25.20
C THR A 611 -16.64 12.96 25.78
N ASN A 612 -16.34 12.21 26.84
CA ASN A 612 -15.13 12.39 27.65
C ASN A 612 -14.25 11.12 27.68
N HIS A 613 -14.26 10.33 26.61
CA HIS A 613 -13.36 9.18 26.53
C HIS A 613 -11.92 9.67 26.50
N GLN A 614 -10.99 8.91 27.08
CA GLN A 614 -9.58 9.31 27.18
C GLN A 614 -8.65 8.12 26.93
N LEU A 615 -7.56 8.39 26.21
CA LEU A 615 -6.35 7.58 26.22
C LEU A 615 -5.31 8.30 27.08
N ILE A 616 -5.06 7.75 28.27
CA ILE A 616 -4.15 8.32 29.27
C ILE A 616 -2.75 7.75 29.00
N ARG A 617 -1.81 8.63 28.64
CA ARG A 617 -0.43 8.27 28.27
C ARG A 617 0.50 8.29 29.48
N ALA A 618 1.29 7.22 29.66
CA ALA A 618 2.13 7.08 30.84
C ALA A 618 3.33 8.05 30.82
N GLY A 619 3.35 9.04 31.71
CA GLY A 619 4.50 9.94 31.91
C GLY A 619 4.52 11.20 31.05
N LEU A 620 3.47 11.44 30.24
CA LEU A 620 3.29 12.67 29.47
C LEU A 620 2.33 13.64 30.18
N ILE A 621 2.39 14.92 29.78
CA ILE A 621 1.67 16.02 30.46
C ILE A 621 0.25 16.23 29.90
N ALA A 622 -0.15 15.52 28.84
CA ALA A 622 -1.44 15.69 28.18
C ALA A 622 -2.04 14.34 27.72
N ASP A 623 -3.23 14.05 28.25
CA ASP A 623 -4.12 12.95 27.84
C ASP A 623 -4.86 13.31 26.55
N VAL A 624 -5.19 12.31 25.73
CA VAL A 624 -5.97 12.52 24.49
C VAL A 624 -7.43 12.23 24.78
N ALA A 625 -8.26 13.27 24.83
CA ALA A 625 -9.70 13.17 25.07
C ALA A 625 -10.48 13.20 23.75
N PHE A 626 -11.55 12.40 23.66
CA PHE A 626 -12.36 12.29 22.45
C PHE A 626 -13.80 11.82 22.75
N ASN A 627 -14.70 12.06 21.79
CA ASN A 627 -16.02 11.47 21.77
C ASN A 627 -16.04 10.36 20.71
N PRO A 628 -16.19 9.08 21.09
CA PRO A 628 -16.07 7.98 20.16
C PRO A 628 -17.20 7.91 19.12
N SER A 629 -18.32 8.58 19.39
CA SER A 629 -19.49 8.67 18.50
C SER A 629 -19.56 9.97 17.70
N GLU A 630 -18.55 10.85 17.84
CA GLU A 630 -18.50 12.10 17.09
C GLU A 630 -18.17 11.84 15.62
N VAL A 631 -18.75 12.69 14.77
CA VAL A 631 -18.42 12.77 13.35
C VAL A 631 -17.35 13.83 13.18
N LEU A 632 -16.18 13.46 12.67
CA LEU A 632 -15.10 14.38 12.38
C LEU A 632 -15.51 15.37 11.28
N ASN A 633 -15.24 16.67 11.51
CA ASN A 633 -15.42 17.78 10.56
C ASN A 633 -16.80 17.88 9.88
N PRO A 634 -17.86 18.35 10.57
CA PRO A 634 -19.14 18.61 9.92
C PRO A 634 -19.00 19.72 8.87
N VAL A 635 -19.11 19.34 7.59
CA VAL A 635 -19.10 20.27 6.45
C VAL A 635 -20.29 21.22 6.55
N PRO A 636 -20.14 22.54 6.25
CA PRO A 636 -21.26 23.47 6.17
C PRO A 636 -22.38 22.96 5.26
N LEU A 637 -23.63 23.31 5.57
CA LEU A 637 -24.77 23.01 4.71
C LEU A 637 -24.54 23.61 3.32
N THR A 638 -24.33 22.76 2.32
CA THR A 638 -24.13 23.11 0.92
C THR A 638 -25.15 22.36 0.07
N THR A 639 -25.59 22.96 -1.04
CA THR A 639 -26.60 22.40 -1.92
C THR A 639 -26.01 22.11 -3.29
N THR A 640 -26.02 20.84 -3.70
CA THR A 640 -25.60 20.43 -5.04
C THR A 640 -26.81 20.42 -5.96
N VAL A 641 -26.77 21.13 -7.08
CA VAL A 641 -27.88 21.22 -8.04
C VAL A 641 -27.46 20.65 -9.38
N LEU A 642 -28.14 19.60 -9.83
CA LEU A 642 -27.93 18.97 -11.12
C LEU A 642 -29.19 19.15 -11.98
N ASP A 643 -29.14 19.94 -13.06
CA ASP A 643 -30.26 20.04 -14.04
C ASP A 643 -29.76 19.65 -15.42
N ILE A 644 -29.98 18.39 -15.79
CA ILE A 644 -29.52 17.78 -17.04
C ILE A 644 -30.69 17.45 -17.97
N GLY A 645 -31.90 17.96 -17.68
CA GLY A 645 -33.07 17.82 -18.54
C GLY A 645 -33.48 16.37 -18.77
N ALA A 646 -33.46 15.93 -20.04
CA ALA A 646 -33.87 14.60 -20.47
C ALA A 646 -32.74 13.55 -20.44
N HIS A 647 -31.59 13.86 -19.85
CA HIS A 647 -30.42 12.96 -19.81
C HIS A 647 -30.33 12.19 -18.50
N LYS A 648 -29.51 11.13 -18.47
CA LYS A 648 -29.36 10.28 -17.29
C LYS A 648 -28.26 10.80 -16.37
N LEU A 649 -28.50 10.67 -15.06
CA LEU A 649 -27.46 10.69 -14.05
C LEU A 649 -27.11 9.23 -13.72
N ASN A 650 -25.85 8.86 -13.90
CA ASN A 650 -25.33 7.57 -13.49
C ASN A 650 -24.31 7.79 -12.36
N VAL A 651 -24.55 7.13 -11.21
CA VAL A 651 -23.63 7.10 -10.07
C VAL A 651 -23.25 5.63 -9.83
N LEU A 652 -22.03 5.24 -10.21
CA LEU A 652 -21.60 3.85 -10.17
C LEU A 652 -20.34 3.69 -9.32
N ALA A 653 -20.37 2.74 -8.40
CA ALA A 653 -19.20 2.28 -7.65
C ALA A 653 -19.00 0.78 -7.89
N ASN A 654 -17.83 0.38 -8.38
CA ASN A 654 -17.48 -1.01 -8.62
C ASN A 654 -16.20 -1.39 -7.88
N SER A 655 -16.21 -2.55 -7.23
CA SER A 655 -15.06 -3.04 -6.48
C SER A 655 -14.85 -4.52 -6.70
N THR A 656 -13.61 -4.93 -6.87
CA THR A 656 -13.18 -6.32 -6.87
C THR A 656 -11.97 -6.43 -5.95
N TYR A 657 -12.16 -7.13 -4.83
CA TYR A 657 -11.19 -7.26 -3.76
C TYR A 657 -10.85 -8.74 -3.55
N GLU A 658 -9.57 -9.10 -3.73
CA GLU A 658 -9.08 -10.45 -3.47
C GLU A 658 -7.91 -10.40 -2.46
N ALA A 659 -8.03 -11.13 -1.36
CA ALA A 659 -6.94 -11.44 -0.47
C ALA A 659 -6.68 -12.95 -0.51
N ARG A 660 -5.49 -13.39 -0.93
CA ARG A 660 -5.13 -14.81 -1.04
C ARG A 660 -3.76 -15.09 -0.45
N ALA A 661 -3.73 -15.74 0.70
CA ALA A 661 -2.50 -16.11 1.39
C ALA A 661 -2.22 -17.61 1.21
N ASP A 662 -1.17 -17.94 0.48
CA ASP A 662 -0.72 -19.31 0.22
C ASP A 662 0.58 -19.60 0.98
N SER A 663 0.60 -20.65 1.82
CA SER A 663 1.77 -20.97 2.65
C SER A 663 2.15 -22.44 2.60
N LEU A 664 3.46 -22.72 2.52
CA LEU A 664 4.03 -24.05 2.64
C LEU A 664 5.15 -24.10 3.68
N ALA A 665 5.06 -25.03 4.63
CA ALA A 665 6.15 -25.29 5.59
C ALA A 665 6.56 -26.78 5.61
N ALA A 666 7.86 -27.05 5.43
CA ALA A 666 8.41 -28.40 5.35
C ALA A 666 9.64 -28.63 6.23
N GLY A 667 9.51 -29.41 7.31
CA GLY A 667 10.56 -29.68 8.29
C GLY A 667 10.99 -31.14 8.37
N PHE A 668 12.25 -31.43 8.11
CA PHE A 668 12.79 -32.80 8.06
C PHE A 668 13.97 -32.99 9.03
N GLY A 669 13.92 -34.03 9.88
CA GLY A 669 15.12 -34.41 10.65
C GLY A 669 15.15 -35.80 11.27
N LEU A 670 16.35 -36.32 11.56
CA LEU A 670 16.53 -37.68 12.11
C LEU A 670 16.13 -37.82 13.58
N LEU A 671 16.14 -36.72 14.33
CA LEU A 671 15.65 -36.67 15.72
C LEU A 671 14.28 -36.00 15.77
N GLY A 672 14.10 -34.88 15.05
CA GLY A 672 12.85 -34.14 15.03
C GLY A 672 12.59 -33.40 13.72
N GLY A 673 11.33 -33.40 13.28
CA GLY A 673 10.83 -32.55 12.21
C GLY A 673 9.71 -31.67 12.75
N ALA A 674 9.74 -30.37 12.45
CA ALA A 674 8.67 -29.46 12.83
C ALA A 674 8.31 -28.51 11.68
N SER A 675 7.02 -28.26 11.48
CA SER A 675 6.56 -27.23 10.56
C SER A 675 5.41 -26.41 11.14
N VAL A 676 5.44 -25.11 10.90
CA VAL A 676 4.37 -24.16 11.24
C VAL A 676 3.96 -23.44 9.96
N ALA A 677 2.69 -23.52 9.58
CA ALA A 677 2.15 -22.76 8.46
C ALA A 677 1.02 -21.85 8.98
N LYS A 678 1.16 -20.54 8.82
CA LYS A 678 0.16 -19.56 9.22
C LYS A 678 -0.21 -18.71 8.03
N SER A 679 -1.49 -18.60 7.74
CA SER A 679 -2.03 -17.73 6.69
C SER A 679 -3.21 -16.93 7.22
N SER A 680 -3.26 -15.66 6.85
CA SER A 680 -4.33 -14.72 7.16
C SER A 680 -4.74 -14.02 5.87
N ALA A 681 -6.02 -14.06 5.53
CA ALA A 681 -6.59 -13.35 4.39
C ALA A 681 -7.79 -12.53 4.86
N SER A 682 -7.73 -11.21 4.68
CA SER A 682 -8.77 -10.30 5.14
C SER A 682 -9.18 -9.31 4.06
N VAL A 683 -10.50 -9.23 3.83
CA VAL A 683 -11.11 -8.21 2.95
C VAL A 683 -12.05 -7.36 3.78
N VAL A 684 -11.78 -6.07 3.82
CA VAL A 684 -12.50 -5.06 4.61
C VAL A 684 -12.80 -3.87 3.69
N GLY A 685 -13.83 -4.01 2.85
CA GLY A 685 -14.21 -3.04 1.82
C GLY A 685 -15.47 -2.23 2.14
N ASP A 686 -15.53 -0.95 1.77
CA ASP A 686 -16.82 -0.23 1.61
C ASP A 686 -17.00 0.12 0.13
N THR A 687 -18.13 -0.24 -0.47
CA THR A 687 -18.49 0.06 -1.86
C THR A 687 -19.82 0.80 -1.87
N LEU A 688 -19.76 2.10 -2.14
CA LEU A 688 -20.85 3.04 -1.88
C LEU A 688 -21.18 3.83 -3.16
N ALA A 689 -22.43 3.76 -3.60
CA ALA A 689 -22.95 4.63 -4.66
C ALA A 689 -24.17 5.38 -4.14
N TYR A 690 -24.18 6.72 -4.18
CA TYR A 690 -25.34 7.44 -3.64
C TYR A 690 -25.59 8.86 -4.16
N VAL A 691 -26.84 9.28 -4.05
CA VAL A 691 -27.22 10.70 -4.10
C VAL A 691 -27.46 11.18 -2.67
N GLY A 692 -26.49 11.91 -2.12
CA GLY A 692 -26.43 12.31 -0.72
C GLY A 692 -27.31 13.49 -0.36
N GLU A 693 -27.31 13.82 0.93
CA GLU A 693 -28.13 14.89 1.49
C GLU A 693 -27.82 16.26 0.86
N GLY A 694 -28.85 17.10 0.68
CA GLY A 694 -28.71 18.43 0.09
C GLY A 694 -28.59 18.45 -1.44
N ALA A 695 -28.63 17.30 -2.12
CA ALA A 695 -28.69 17.23 -3.58
C ALA A 695 -30.09 17.56 -4.12
N THR A 696 -30.15 18.34 -5.19
CA THR A 696 -31.34 18.55 -6.02
C THR A 696 -31.04 18.09 -7.44
N VAL A 697 -31.65 16.99 -7.87
CA VAL A 697 -31.43 16.34 -9.16
C VAL A 697 -32.67 16.47 -10.04
N LYS A 698 -32.48 17.00 -11.25
CA LYS A 698 -33.47 17.01 -12.33
C LYS A 698 -32.89 16.36 -13.58
N ALA A 699 -33.44 15.20 -13.93
CA ALA A 699 -32.90 14.32 -14.97
C ALA A 699 -34.01 13.55 -15.71
N GLY A 700 -33.66 12.84 -16.78
CA GLY A 700 -34.54 11.92 -17.50
C GLY A 700 -34.55 10.51 -16.89
N GLY A 701 -33.50 10.16 -16.15
CA GLY A 701 -33.35 8.91 -15.41
C GLY A 701 -32.20 9.00 -14.40
N LEU A 702 -32.23 8.14 -13.40
CA LEU A 702 -31.17 8.04 -12.38
C LEU A 702 -30.87 6.57 -12.10
N ASP A 703 -29.62 6.17 -12.35
CA ASP A 703 -29.09 4.87 -11.97
C ASP A 703 -28.04 5.07 -10.86
N VAL A 704 -28.30 4.52 -9.68
CA VAL A 704 -27.37 4.46 -8.54
C VAL A 704 -27.00 3.00 -8.32
N LYS A 705 -25.74 2.63 -8.60
CA LYS A 705 -25.31 1.23 -8.62
C LYS A 705 -24.02 0.99 -7.85
N ALA A 706 -24.06 0.10 -6.87
CA ALA A 706 -22.90 -0.36 -6.13
C ALA A 706 -22.68 -1.87 -6.37
N VAL A 707 -21.50 -2.27 -6.84
CA VAL A 707 -21.15 -3.67 -7.11
C VAL A 707 -19.86 -4.06 -6.39
N SER A 708 -19.88 -5.13 -5.60
CA SER A 708 -18.67 -5.71 -5.00
C SER A 708 -18.49 -7.19 -5.33
N HIS A 709 -17.24 -7.57 -5.59
CA HIS A 709 -16.79 -8.95 -5.62
C HIS A 709 -15.63 -9.11 -4.63
N ASP A 710 -15.89 -9.77 -3.51
CA ASP A 710 -14.96 -9.93 -2.39
C ASP A 710 -14.57 -11.41 -2.23
N GLY A 711 -13.26 -11.69 -2.25
CA GLY A 711 -12.69 -13.02 -2.08
C GLY A 711 -11.58 -13.05 -1.04
N ALA A 712 -11.70 -13.90 -0.02
CA ALA A 712 -10.66 -14.14 0.98
C ALA A 712 -10.28 -15.62 0.98
N TYR A 713 -9.01 -15.94 0.70
CA TYR A 713 -8.50 -17.29 0.54
C TYR A 713 -7.26 -17.50 1.41
N SER A 714 -7.30 -18.44 2.33
CA SER A 714 -6.22 -18.72 3.28
C SER A 714 -5.86 -20.20 3.18
N LEU A 715 -4.76 -20.53 2.50
CA LEU A 715 -4.43 -21.89 2.08
C LEU A 715 -3.07 -22.32 2.64
N ASN A 716 -3.09 -23.29 3.56
CA ASN A 716 -1.88 -23.79 4.19
C ASN A 716 -1.57 -25.24 3.82
N GLU A 717 -0.30 -25.48 3.51
CA GLU A 717 0.31 -26.79 3.34
C GLU A 717 1.43 -27.04 4.36
N PHE A 718 1.52 -28.26 4.88
CA PHE A 718 2.64 -28.65 5.75
C PHE A 718 3.13 -30.08 5.54
N TYR A 719 4.44 -30.27 5.76
CA TYR A 719 5.10 -31.56 5.69
C TYR A 719 6.18 -31.66 6.78
N ALA A 720 5.97 -32.46 7.84
CA ALA A 720 7.04 -32.75 8.79
C ALA A 720 7.34 -34.23 8.91
N ILE A 721 8.63 -34.57 8.78
CA ILE A 721 9.14 -35.94 8.95
C ILE A 721 10.26 -35.94 9.97
N GLY A 722 10.06 -36.64 11.09
CA GLY A 722 11.00 -36.66 12.21
C GLY A 722 11.29 -38.08 12.69
N GLY A 723 12.55 -38.44 12.92
CA GLY A 723 12.85 -39.81 13.38
C GLY A 723 12.27 -40.14 14.76
N ALA A 724 12.34 -39.23 15.75
CA ALA A 724 11.73 -39.44 17.07
C ALA A 724 10.45 -38.62 17.29
N ILE A 725 10.38 -37.38 16.79
CA ILE A 725 9.21 -36.51 16.97
C ILE A 725 8.88 -35.76 15.67
N ALA A 726 7.61 -35.68 15.31
CA ALA A 726 7.11 -34.76 14.28
C ALA A 726 6.01 -33.85 14.87
N VAL A 727 6.16 -32.52 14.75
CA VAL A 727 5.15 -31.55 15.24
C VAL A 727 4.71 -30.62 14.10
N ASN A 728 3.41 -30.49 13.92
CA ASN A 728 2.81 -29.64 12.90
C ASN A 728 1.73 -28.74 13.50
N VAL A 729 1.81 -27.44 13.22
CA VAL A 729 0.78 -26.47 13.57
C VAL A 729 0.38 -25.69 12.32
N THR A 730 -0.93 -25.58 12.09
CA THR A 730 -1.46 -24.87 10.93
C THR A 730 -2.66 -24.01 11.33
N ILE A 731 -2.61 -22.73 11.00
CA ILE A 731 -3.66 -21.74 11.30
C ILE A 731 -3.96 -20.98 10.01
N ALA A 732 -5.19 -21.12 9.50
CA ALA A 732 -5.64 -20.47 8.28
C ALA A 732 -6.89 -19.63 8.57
N ASP A 733 -6.77 -18.31 8.59
CA ASP A 733 -7.90 -17.41 8.83
C ASP A 733 -8.27 -16.68 7.52
N ALA A 734 -9.56 -16.72 7.15
CA ALA A 734 -10.13 -16.03 6.00
C ALA A 734 -11.36 -15.23 6.45
N THR A 735 -11.32 -13.90 6.35
CA THR A 735 -12.38 -13.02 6.85
C THR A 735 -12.82 -12.00 5.81
N ILE A 736 -14.14 -11.84 5.64
CA ILE A 736 -14.73 -10.77 4.83
C ILE A 736 -15.68 -9.95 5.69
N ASP A 737 -15.41 -8.65 5.80
CA ASP A 737 -16.28 -7.64 6.41
C ASP A 737 -16.49 -6.45 5.45
N SER A 738 -16.96 -6.76 4.23
CA SER A 738 -17.24 -5.78 3.19
C SER A 738 -18.70 -5.30 3.22
N ARG A 739 -18.92 -4.01 2.94
CA ARG A 739 -20.24 -3.40 2.83
C ARG A 739 -20.47 -2.83 1.43
N THR A 740 -21.61 -3.17 0.84
CA THR A 740 -22.04 -2.66 -0.47
C THR A 740 -23.36 -1.92 -0.30
N GLU A 741 -23.36 -0.59 -0.45
CA GLU A 741 -24.59 0.22 -0.33
C GLU A 741 -24.86 1.07 -1.57
N ALA A 742 -26.10 1.01 -2.05
CA ALA A 742 -26.64 1.94 -3.04
C ALA A 742 -27.82 2.70 -2.43
N PHE A 743 -27.81 4.04 -2.43
CA PHE A 743 -28.91 4.78 -1.81
C PHE A 743 -29.11 6.20 -2.31
N ILE A 744 -30.25 6.77 -1.94
CA ILE A 744 -30.48 8.22 -2.02
C ILE A 744 -30.92 8.74 -0.66
N GLY A 745 -30.53 9.96 -0.30
CA GLY A 745 -30.88 10.57 0.98
C GLY A 745 -29.89 10.30 2.10
N THR A 746 -30.39 10.30 3.34
CA THR A 746 -29.57 10.00 4.52
C THR A 746 -29.14 8.54 4.54
N GLN A 747 -27.84 8.30 4.79
CA GLN A 747 -27.29 6.95 4.94
C GLN A 747 -27.97 6.17 6.08
N ALA A 748 -28.13 4.86 5.90
CA ALA A 748 -28.68 3.94 6.87
C ALA A 748 -27.95 4.04 8.21
N GLY A 749 -28.70 4.20 9.30
CA GLY A 749 -28.11 4.32 10.63
C GLY A 749 -27.42 5.66 10.89
N VAL A 750 -27.64 6.70 10.06
CA VAL A 750 -27.19 8.10 10.27
C VAL A 750 -28.38 9.03 10.55
N THR A 751 -28.16 10.11 11.31
CA THR A 751 -29.23 11.08 11.62
C THR A 751 -29.39 12.02 10.43
N PRO A 752 -30.60 12.24 9.90
CA PRO A 752 -30.78 13.20 8.81
C PRO A 752 -30.32 14.59 9.23
N THR A 753 -29.60 15.25 8.34
CA THR A 753 -29.10 16.60 8.55
C THR A 753 -30.23 17.59 8.33
N SER A 754 -30.55 18.35 9.38
CA SER A 754 -31.59 19.38 9.33
C SER A 754 -31.30 20.42 8.24
N GLY A 755 -32.26 20.64 7.35
CA GLY A 755 -32.15 21.65 6.29
C GLY A 755 -31.40 21.19 5.03
N ALA A 756 -31.06 19.90 4.91
CA ALA A 756 -30.42 19.32 3.73
C ALA A 756 -31.30 18.26 3.04
N PRO A 757 -32.53 18.60 2.56
CA PRO A 757 -33.37 17.62 1.88
C PRO A 757 -32.72 17.15 0.58
N THR A 758 -32.90 15.87 0.27
CA THR A 758 -32.53 15.31 -1.03
C THR A 758 -33.76 15.34 -1.93
N VAL A 759 -33.68 15.98 -3.09
CA VAL A 759 -34.81 16.12 -4.02
C VAL A 759 -34.42 15.55 -5.37
N VAL A 760 -35.17 14.57 -5.84
CA VAL A 760 -34.98 13.93 -7.15
C VAL A 760 -36.27 14.08 -7.96
N THR A 761 -36.17 14.70 -9.13
CA THR A 761 -37.29 14.85 -10.07
C THR A 761 -36.88 14.28 -11.43
N LEU A 762 -37.51 13.17 -11.82
CA LEU A 762 -37.28 12.51 -13.11
C LEU A 762 -38.43 12.82 -14.05
N THR A 763 -38.13 13.29 -15.26
CA THR A 763 -39.14 13.66 -16.27
C THR A 763 -39.06 12.74 -17.49
N ASP A 764 -40.21 12.26 -17.96
CA ASP A 764 -40.28 11.47 -19.18
C ASP A 764 -39.90 12.30 -20.42
N ALA A 765 -39.09 11.71 -21.30
CA ALA A 765 -38.72 12.31 -22.56
C ALA A 765 -38.38 11.23 -23.58
N VAL A 766 -38.22 11.61 -24.85
CA VAL A 766 -37.94 10.66 -25.93
C VAL A 766 -36.57 10.00 -25.71
N GLY A 767 -36.54 8.73 -25.29
CA GLY A 767 -35.32 7.94 -25.09
C GLY A 767 -34.96 7.63 -23.63
N VAL A 768 -35.74 8.13 -22.67
CA VAL A 768 -35.56 7.88 -21.22
C VAL A 768 -36.92 7.64 -20.56
N ASP A 769 -37.01 6.65 -19.69
CA ASP A 769 -38.29 6.13 -19.16
C ASP A 769 -38.67 6.72 -17.78
N GLY A 770 -38.08 7.84 -17.36
CA GLY A 770 -38.36 8.45 -16.05
C GLY A 770 -38.01 7.55 -14.85
N ARG A 771 -37.09 6.59 -15.04
CA ARG A 771 -36.77 5.52 -14.10
C ARG A 771 -35.70 5.93 -13.09
N LEU A 772 -35.96 5.63 -11.82
CA LEU A 772 -34.99 5.60 -10.73
C LEU A 772 -34.63 4.14 -10.39
N LEU A 773 -33.37 3.77 -10.57
CA LEU A 773 -32.79 2.51 -10.12
C LEU A 773 -31.82 2.76 -8.96
N ILE A 774 -32.00 1.98 -7.90
CA ILE A 774 -31.05 1.83 -6.81
C ILE A 774 -30.70 0.35 -6.72
N ASP A 775 -29.49 -0.04 -7.08
CA ASP A 775 -29.04 -1.43 -7.20
C ASP A 775 -27.74 -1.66 -6.43
N ALA A 776 -27.80 -2.47 -5.37
CA ALA A 776 -26.63 -2.95 -4.64
C ALA A 776 -26.45 -4.45 -4.88
N ASN A 777 -25.29 -4.85 -5.40
CA ASN A 777 -24.94 -6.25 -5.62
C ASN A 777 -23.60 -6.57 -4.95
N GLY A 778 -23.60 -7.51 -4.01
CA GLY A 778 -22.38 -8.00 -3.37
C GLY A 778 -22.23 -9.51 -3.50
N SER A 779 -21.03 -9.96 -3.84
CA SER A 779 -20.62 -11.37 -3.87
C SER A 779 -19.42 -11.57 -2.97
N GLN A 780 -19.55 -12.40 -1.93
CA GLN A 780 -18.55 -12.60 -0.87
C GLN A 780 -18.22 -14.08 -0.69
N THR A 781 -16.94 -14.45 -0.81
CA THR A 781 -16.48 -15.84 -0.64
C THR A 781 -15.24 -15.90 0.26
N ALA A 782 -15.36 -16.49 1.45
CA ALA A 782 -14.23 -16.77 2.34
C ALA A 782 -13.90 -18.27 2.35
N THR A 783 -12.66 -18.65 2.02
CA THR A 783 -12.19 -20.03 2.05
C THR A 783 -10.93 -20.16 2.91
N ALA A 784 -10.97 -21.01 3.92
CA ALA A 784 -9.83 -21.38 4.73
C ALA A 784 -9.52 -22.87 4.58
N GLU A 785 -8.31 -23.23 4.18
CA GLU A 785 -7.85 -24.62 4.05
C GLU A 785 -6.57 -24.87 4.83
N ALA A 786 -6.55 -25.97 5.57
CA ALA A 786 -5.34 -26.51 6.19
C ALA A 786 -5.17 -27.98 5.79
N LYS A 787 -4.08 -28.30 5.10
CA LYS A 787 -3.76 -29.68 4.69
C LYS A 787 -2.29 -30.05 4.90
N GLY A 788 -2.02 -31.33 5.18
CA GLY A 788 -0.64 -31.80 5.28
C GLY A 788 -0.44 -33.16 5.92
N ILE A 789 0.83 -33.59 6.00
CA ILE A 789 1.23 -34.90 6.53
C ILE A 789 2.33 -34.75 7.59
N GLY A 790 2.15 -35.42 8.72
CA GLY A 790 3.17 -35.64 9.74
C GLY A 790 3.61 -37.09 9.80
N ALA A 791 4.92 -37.37 9.81
CA ALA A 791 5.44 -38.74 9.91
C ALA A 791 6.59 -38.86 10.93
N SER A 792 6.54 -39.87 11.80
CA SER A 792 7.63 -40.17 12.74
C SER A 792 7.74 -41.66 13.10
N PHE A 793 8.93 -42.14 13.46
CA PHE A 793 9.05 -43.45 14.13
C PHE A 793 8.72 -43.38 15.63
N GLY A 794 8.71 -42.19 16.23
CA GLY A 794 8.31 -41.95 17.62
C GLY A 794 6.92 -41.32 17.70
N VAL A 795 6.83 -40.07 18.16
CA VAL A 795 5.55 -39.36 18.38
C VAL A 795 5.27 -38.39 17.23
N SER A 796 4.02 -38.33 16.76
CA SER A 796 3.59 -37.33 15.78
C SER A 796 2.40 -36.52 16.32
N VAL A 797 2.47 -35.19 16.23
CA VAL A 797 1.43 -34.25 16.69
C VAL A 797 1.06 -33.31 15.54
N ASN A 798 -0.23 -33.25 15.19
CA ASN A 798 -0.76 -32.31 14.21
C ASN A 798 -1.90 -31.48 14.83
N VAL A 799 -1.85 -30.16 14.70
CA VAL A 799 -2.92 -29.22 15.13
C VAL A 799 -3.29 -28.32 13.95
N LEU A 800 -4.54 -28.39 13.48
CA LEU A 800 -5.03 -27.62 12.33
C LEU A 800 -6.29 -26.83 12.73
N LEU A 801 -6.27 -25.52 12.49
CA LEU A 801 -7.27 -24.54 12.95
C LEU A 801 -7.69 -23.57 11.81
N PRO A 802 -8.41 -24.01 10.75
CA PRO A 802 -8.94 -23.07 9.75
C PRO A 802 -10.25 -22.40 10.20
N THR A 803 -10.34 -21.09 9.97
CA THR A 803 -11.52 -20.25 10.24
C THR A 803 -11.90 -19.47 8.98
N ALA A 804 -13.15 -19.58 8.54
CA ALA A 804 -13.73 -18.73 7.50
C ALA A 804 -14.94 -17.95 8.06
N ASP A 805 -14.94 -16.63 7.95
CA ASP A 805 -16.05 -15.76 8.40
C ASP A 805 -16.45 -14.75 7.31
N VAL A 806 -17.74 -14.66 7.02
CA VAL A 806 -18.34 -13.65 6.13
C VAL A 806 -19.40 -12.88 6.92
N SER A 807 -19.12 -11.61 7.22
CA SER A 807 -20.00 -10.72 8.00
C SER A 807 -20.52 -9.51 7.22
N GLY A 808 -20.21 -9.40 5.93
CA GLY A 808 -20.53 -8.23 5.12
C GLY A 808 -22.02 -7.94 4.89
N ALA A 809 -22.34 -6.72 4.48
CA ALA A 809 -23.71 -6.24 4.29
C ALA A 809 -23.97 -5.71 2.87
N VAL A 810 -25.12 -6.01 2.29
CA VAL A 810 -25.58 -5.46 1.00
C VAL A 810 -26.90 -4.72 1.21
N ARG A 811 -26.93 -3.40 0.95
CA ARG A 811 -28.11 -2.57 1.20
C ARG A 811 -28.46 -1.66 0.04
N ALA A 812 -29.74 -1.65 -0.34
CA ALA A 812 -30.28 -0.69 -1.29
C ALA A 812 -31.47 0.06 -0.69
N TYR A 813 -31.46 1.39 -0.68
CA TYR A 813 -32.55 2.11 -0.01
C TYR A 813 -32.80 3.55 -0.47
N VAL A 814 -34.02 4.00 -0.19
CA VAL A 814 -34.36 5.43 -0.17
C VAL A 814 -34.38 5.88 1.28
N GLY A 815 -33.34 6.61 1.69
CA GLY A 815 -33.15 7.11 3.04
C GLY A 815 -34.09 8.24 3.41
N GLU A 816 -34.14 8.57 4.71
CA GLU A 816 -34.94 9.67 5.25
C GLU A 816 -34.56 11.03 4.63
N ASN A 817 -35.44 12.02 4.80
CA ASN A 817 -35.29 13.38 4.29
C ASN A 817 -35.16 13.47 2.75
N THR A 818 -35.84 12.57 2.05
CA THR A 818 -35.82 12.47 0.58
C THR A 818 -37.19 12.75 -0.03
N THR A 819 -37.22 13.48 -1.14
CA THR A 819 -38.39 13.65 -2.01
C THR A 819 -38.07 13.12 -3.41
N VAL A 820 -38.90 12.21 -3.93
CA VAL A 820 -38.75 11.62 -5.26
C VAL A 820 -40.02 11.81 -6.08
N VAL A 821 -39.86 12.27 -7.32
CA VAL A 821 -40.86 12.20 -8.38
C VAL A 821 -40.26 11.42 -9.53
N ALA A 822 -40.85 10.29 -9.90
CA ALA A 822 -40.36 9.42 -10.97
C ALA A 822 -41.52 8.63 -11.60
N ASP A 823 -41.34 8.06 -12.78
CA ASP A 823 -42.33 7.15 -13.36
C ASP A 823 -42.21 5.76 -12.77
N ARG A 824 -40.98 5.32 -12.49
CA ARG A 824 -40.67 4.01 -11.90
C ARG A 824 -39.57 4.12 -10.86
N LEU A 825 -39.73 3.42 -9.75
CA LEU A 825 -38.70 3.23 -8.73
C LEU A 825 -38.41 1.73 -8.56
N ASP A 826 -37.18 1.33 -8.83
CA ASP A 826 -36.64 0.00 -8.53
C ASP A 826 -35.60 0.12 -7.41
N VAL A 827 -35.78 -0.59 -6.29
CA VAL A 827 -34.80 -0.70 -5.20
C VAL A 827 -34.44 -2.16 -5.04
N LEU A 828 -33.20 -2.52 -5.36
CA LEU A 828 -32.73 -3.89 -5.49
C LEU A 828 -31.46 -4.11 -4.67
N ALA A 829 -31.48 -5.13 -3.80
CA ALA A 829 -30.32 -5.58 -3.05
C ALA A 829 -30.10 -7.08 -3.32
N HIS A 830 -28.91 -7.44 -3.79
CA HIS A 830 -28.54 -8.80 -4.18
C HIS A 830 -27.27 -9.23 -3.46
N GLY A 831 -27.36 -10.21 -2.57
CA GLY A 831 -26.21 -10.94 -2.04
C GLY A 831 -25.98 -12.20 -2.88
N ASP A 832 -25.46 -12.05 -4.10
CA ASP A 832 -25.39 -13.12 -5.11
C ASP A 832 -24.68 -14.37 -4.57
N VAL A 833 -23.63 -14.16 -3.78
CA VAL A 833 -22.91 -15.19 -3.02
C VAL A 833 -22.56 -14.64 -1.64
N MET A 834 -22.84 -15.42 -0.59
CA MET A 834 -22.31 -15.22 0.76
C MET A 834 -21.88 -16.59 1.29
N ASP A 835 -20.64 -16.99 0.99
CA ASP A 835 -20.13 -18.33 1.28
C ASP A 835 -18.90 -18.30 2.18
N ALA A 836 -18.91 -19.16 3.20
CA ALA A 836 -17.76 -19.39 4.07
C ALA A 836 -17.46 -20.89 4.10
N THR A 837 -16.28 -21.28 3.65
CA THR A 837 -15.84 -22.67 3.57
C THR A 837 -14.55 -22.88 4.36
N ALA A 838 -14.58 -23.75 5.37
CA ALA A 838 -13.40 -24.16 6.14
C ALA A 838 -13.11 -25.66 5.96
N THR A 839 -11.95 -26.00 5.41
CA THR A 839 -11.55 -27.39 5.09
C THR A 839 -10.30 -27.80 5.84
N VAL A 840 -10.34 -29.00 6.45
CA VAL A 840 -9.19 -29.60 7.14
C VAL A 840 -8.89 -30.99 6.59
N ARG A 841 -7.63 -31.25 6.24
CA ARG A 841 -7.15 -32.59 5.83
C ARG A 841 -5.81 -32.90 6.48
N SER A 842 -5.75 -33.92 7.33
CA SER A 842 -4.49 -34.30 8.01
C SER A 842 -4.17 -35.78 7.84
N GLY A 843 -2.91 -36.08 7.53
CA GLY A 843 -2.35 -37.43 7.61
C GLY A 843 -1.30 -37.53 8.72
N THR A 844 -1.37 -38.58 9.54
CA THR A 844 -0.32 -38.88 10.54
C THR A 844 0.19 -40.32 10.41
N ILE A 845 1.50 -40.48 10.49
CA ILE A 845 2.19 -41.77 10.58
C ILE A 845 3.10 -41.72 11.81
N SER A 846 2.95 -42.67 12.75
CA SER A 846 3.72 -42.72 13.99
C SER A 846 4.06 -44.16 14.38
N GLY A 847 5.25 -44.37 14.96
CA GLY A 847 5.65 -45.68 15.50
C GLY A 847 5.31 -45.88 16.99
N ILE A 848 5.08 -44.81 17.77
CA ILE A 848 4.72 -44.90 19.20
C ILE A 848 3.31 -44.36 19.45
N ALA A 849 3.08 -43.06 19.20
CA ALA A 849 1.81 -42.40 19.46
C ALA A 849 1.58 -41.23 18.49
N SER A 850 0.36 -41.11 17.97
CA SER A 850 -0.08 -39.99 17.13
C SER A 850 -1.19 -39.20 17.84
N VAL A 851 -1.08 -37.87 17.84
CA VAL A 851 -2.13 -36.95 18.29
C VAL A 851 -2.49 -36.04 17.12
N THR A 852 -3.78 -35.90 16.83
CA THR A 852 -4.28 -35.03 15.77
C THR A 852 -5.47 -34.24 16.28
N GLY A 853 -5.33 -32.92 16.39
CA GLY A 853 -6.39 -31.99 16.76
C GLY A 853 -6.81 -31.17 15.56
N LEU A 854 -8.08 -31.30 15.15
CA LEU A 854 -8.63 -30.60 13.99
C LEU A 854 -9.85 -29.81 14.45
N SER A 855 -9.91 -28.52 14.13
CA SER A 855 -11.07 -27.67 14.40
C SER A 855 -11.27 -26.72 13.24
N SER A 856 -12.37 -26.88 12.50
CA SER A 856 -12.76 -25.97 11.41
C SER A 856 -13.98 -25.15 11.83
N LEU A 857 -13.93 -23.84 11.62
CA LEU A 857 -15.06 -22.93 11.84
C LEU A 857 -15.40 -22.22 10.53
N ALA A 858 -16.66 -22.32 10.09
CA ALA A 858 -17.19 -21.57 8.96
C ALA A 858 -18.44 -20.82 9.43
N LYS A 859 -18.51 -19.52 9.18
CA LYS A 859 -19.58 -18.64 9.65
C LYS A 859 -19.99 -17.65 8.56
N VAL A 860 -21.31 -17.52 8.37
CA VAL A 860 -21.91 -16.48 7.52
C VAL A 860 -22.93 -15.73 8.38
N THR A 861 -22.70 -14.45 8.60
CA THR A 861 -23.58 -13.53 9.36
C THR A 861 -23.97 -12.29 8.57
N GLY A 862 -23.74 -12.28 7.25
CA GLY A 862 -24.05 -11.15 6.40
C GLY A 862 -25.55 -10.81 6.32
N GLU A 863 -25.83 -9.58 5.92
CA GLU A 863 -27.17 -9.00 5.86
C GLU A 863 -27.47 -8.47 4.44
N VAL A 864 -28.66 -8.75 3.90
CA VAL A 864 -29.12 -8.23 2.61
C VAL A 864 -30.46 -7.54 2.80
N GLU A 865 -30.52 -6.23 2.57
CA GLU A 865 -31.71 -5.43 2.83
C GLU A 865 -32.03 -4.47 1.67
N ALA A 866 -33.31 -4.41 1.29
CA ALA A 866 -33.86 -3.36 0.45
C ALA A 866 -35.00 -2.66 1.19
N PHE A 867 -34.96 -1.34 1.34
CA PHE A 867 -35.99 -0.62 2.11
C PHE A 867 -36.19 0.84 1.69
N ILE A 868 -37.28 1.44 2.17
CA ILE A 868 -37.61 2.86 2.01
C ILE A 868 -37.92 3.42 3.41
N GLY A 869 -37.20 4.46 3.83
CA GLY A 869 -37.36 5.10 5.14
C GLY A 869 -36.16 4.91 6.07
N ALA A 870 -36.42 5.01 7.38
CA ALA A 870 -35.38 4.81 8.40
C ALA A 870 -34.94 3.35 8.46
N HIS A 871 -33.66 3.13 8.72
CA HIS A 871 -33.15 1.80 9.07
C HIS A 871 -33.76 1.31 10.39
N ASN A 872 -33.92 0.00 10.52
CA ASN A 872 -34.66 -0.67 11.60
C ASN A 872 -34.13 -0.31 13.01
N ASP A 873 -32.85 0.02 13.12
CA ASP A 873 -32.19 0.30 14.41
C ASP A 873 -32.51 1.68 15.00
N ARG A 874 -33.10 2.60 14.23
CA ARG A 874 -33.35 3.99 14.66
C ARG A 874 -34.82 4.35 14.89
N GLY A 875 -35.76 3.55 14.39
CA GLY A 875 -37.19 3.90 14.38
C GLY A 875 -37.50 5.11 13.47
N ALA A 876 -38.59 5.06 12.70
CA ALA A 876 -38.88 6.08 11.70
C ALA A 876 -39.26 7.45 12.30
N SER A 877 -38.68 8.54 11.77
CA SER A 877 -39.13 9.90 12.07
C SER A 877 -40.34 10.26 11.22
N ALA A 878 -41.50 10.49 11.85
CA ALA A 878 -42.74 10.85 11.13
C ALA A 878 -42.64 12.16 10.32
N THR A 879 -41.69 13.05 10.65
CA THR A 879 -41.48 14.34 9.97
C THR A 879 -40.40 14.30 8.89
N LEU A 880 -39.59 13.24 8.82
CA LEU A 880 -38.50 13.09 7.86
C LEU A 880 -38.67 11.86 6.97
N ALA A 881 -39.87 11.26 6.96
CA ALA A 881 -40.18 10.13 6.11
C ALA A 881 -40.06 10.50 4.61
N PRO A 882 -39.52 9.60 3.76
CA PRO A 882 -39.43 9.84 2.32
C PRO A 882 -40.79 10.18 1.70
N GLN A 883 -40.82 11.17 0.81
CA GLN A 883 -42.00 11.56 0.03
C GLN A 883 -41.82 11.05 -1.41
N LEU A 884 -42.64 10.09 -1.84
CA LEU A 884 -42.52 9.46 -3.15
C LEU A 884 -43.78 9.70 -3.99
N THR A 885 -43.60 10.20 -5.22
CA THR A 885 -44.65 10.30 -6.25
C THR A 885 -44.23 9.46 -7.44
N ILE A 886 -44.90 8.31 -7.62
CA ILE A 886 -44.61 7.34 -8.70
C ILE A 886 -45.82 7.25 -9.65
N SER A 887 -45.64 7.62 -10.93
CA SER A 887 -46.73 7.81 -11.91
C SER A 887 -46.98 6.64 -12.87
N GLY A 888 -46.01 5.74 -13.07
CA GLY A 888 -45.98 4.74 -14.15
C GLY A 888 -46.30 3.30 -13.74
#